data_AF-A0A5S4EZ36-F1
#
_entry.id   AF-A0A5S4EZ36-F1
#
_cell.length_a   1.000
_cell.length_b   1.000
_cell.length_c   1.000
_cell.angle_alpha   90.00
_cell.angle_beta   90.00
_cell.angle_gamma   90.00
#
_symmetry.space_group_name_H-M   'P 1'
#
loop_
_entity.id
_entity.type
_entity.pdbx_description
1 polymer ?
#
loop_
_entity_poly.entity_id
_entity_poly.type
_entity_poly.pdbx_seq_one_letter_code
_entity_poly.pdbx_strand_id
1 'polypeptide(L)'
;MSEFSGVKQPEFDTMTSKHTQTASQLEELAQALHKELQSAELDTAPAARLRQLAGRVTTQAEDLRRRQKLVHELQRQKVTFGRSTPKGSFLEVPDSLEAAQGLLDGTLAGRAALKAADGDRKALGELEKYASRTGDPEFVKSFLRTLGALGVTRVPGALAMQLRDARKRQDAEGVTQLSRQGQKVLGMLSTALAKGTDPRSPAYMGADFLKGLVKEGRAEHKAGDTKYSGYQAQALIWRAHDGKPPYSKEFMEVVGRDVIVYEHEQRKDQWAAAKDPLGRYVKGKQLPIIDLAGALGLGTLLRPGAQAGSPGMEPQSAVVDNLFHAAKSSRQASQALLDHTPAGWKESVLDYLITTRWSASRFLNDYKPIRDMLTIATTGQDATSKKLAAEMIKTLSDQVRDAFGKETEDLEIRNRDLFDRYVPLAYPLGRAIAANIHELSELLLNAEKFGDVAAKDMAYAMVLATRDDAAFEALMRAQTEHMRAALDTVPPVGLNASNAERLGFTKSDVKQYDFNGNGQVDKSDIKQFLVDRATAEARPFGFIVEIRRQALIAQGLDDKKADEALKSMVGSALGLLPVPGAKPVGELAKGVFGELLGNGYDKLAGAAYDEIAKQVAQRMFEHGRTMDETHATLANNRLAAERLAEQMLATAMLNKDMLDGLGHKKHSFTTGNPPRIKPFAEMTPQQYSQFLAWARESGGANDLLDRFENTFRETTKVHDYLDLQTPSSSGDGK
;
A
#
# COMPACT_ATOMS: atom_id res chain seq x y z
N MET A 1 -25.95 -22.97 -21.78
CA MET A 1 -27.24 -22.39 -22.21
C MET A 1 -27.79 -21.66 -20.99
N SER A 2 -27.88 -20.32 -20.99
CA SER A 2 -28.53 -19.61 -19.88
C SER A 2 -30.03 -19.81 -19.99
N GLU A 3 -30.68 -20.22 -18.89
CA GLU A 3 -32.13 -20.27 -18.82
C GLU A 3 -32.73 -18.89 -19.14
N PHE A 4 -33.67 -18.86 -20.07
CA PHE A 4 -34.33 -17.64 -20.51
C PHE A 4 -35.38 -17.21 -19.48
N SER A 5 -35.11 -16.12 -18.78
CA SER A 5 -36.04 -15.42 -17.88
C SER A 5 -36.61 -14.21 -18.61
N GLY A 6 -37.92 -14.20 -18.85
CA GLY A 6 -38.58 -13.10 -19.55
C GLY A 6 -40.08 -13.07 -19.26
N VAL A 7 -40.65 -11.86 -19.24
CA VAL A 7 -42.05 -11.65 -18.87
C VAL A 7 -42.88 -11.27 -20.08
N LYS A 8 -44.05 -11.90 -20.24
CA LYS A 8 -45.09 -11.43 -21.15
C LYS A 8 -45.84 -10.28 -20.50
N GLN A 9 -45.53 -9.06 -20.94
CA GLN A 9 -46.02 -7.84 -20.30
C GLN A 9 -47.54 -7.81 -20.08
N PRO A 10 -48.41 -8.17 -21.06
CA PRO A 10 -49.87 -8.14 -20.83
C PRO A 10 -50.34 -9.13 -19.76
N GLU A 11 -49.71 -10.31 -19.69
CA GLU A 11 -50.04 -11.35 -18.70
C GLU A 11 -49.60 -10.92 -17.30
N PHE A 12 -48.43 -10.27 -17.19
CA PHE A 12 -47.90 -9.74 -15.95
C PHE A 12 -48.69 -8.53 -15.42
N ASP A 13 -49.12 -7.65 -16.31
CA ASP A 13 -50.00 -6.53 -15.96
C ASP A 13 -51.32 -7.06 -15.37
N THR A 14 -51.92 -8.05 -16.04
CA THR A 14 -53.16 -8.70 -15.58
C THR A 14 -52.98 -9.36 -14.21
N MET A 15 -51.88 -10.09 -14.02
CA MET A 15 -51.56 -10.75 -12.75
C MET A 15 -51.39 -9.72 -11.61
N THR A 16 -50.64 -8.65 -11.86
CA THR A 16 -50.39 -7.59 -10.86
C THR A 16 -51.69 -6.89 -10.44
N SER A 17 -52.57 -6.59 -11.39
CA SER A 17 -53.89 -6.01 -11.12
C SER A 17 -54.77 -6.95 -10.29
N LYS A 18 -54.83 -8.25 -10.62
CA LYS A 18 -55.61 -9.23 -9.85
C LYS A 18 -55.09 -9.42 -8.44
N HIS A 19 -53.77 -9.52 -8.25
CA HIS A 19 -53.18 -9.66 -6.92
C HIS A 19 -53.42 -8.42 -6.06
N THR A 20 -53.30 -7.24 -6.65
CA THR A 20 -53.63 -5.97 -6.00
C THR A 20 -55.09 -5.95 -5.52
N GLN A 21 -56.04 -6.31 -6.38
CA GLN A 21 -57.46 -6.34 -6.03
C GLN A 21 -57.76 -7.35 -4.92
N THR A 22 -57.13 -8.53 -4.99
CA THR A 22 -57.27 -9.60 -3.98
C THR A 22 -56.75 -9.14 -2.62
N ALA A 23 -55.65 -8.39 -2.57
CA ALA A 23 -55.10 -7.83 -1.32
C ALA A 23 -56.12 -6.93 -0.63
N SER A 24 -56.72 -5.99 -1.38
CA SER A 24 -57.74 -5.07 -0.87
C SER A 24 -58.99 -5.81 -0.38
N GLN A 25 -59.47 -6.80 -1.12
CA GLN A 25 -60.64 -7.60 -0.74
C GLN A 25 -60.40 -8.42 0.54
N LEU A 26 -59.19 -8.98 0.72
CA LEU A 26 -58.84 -9.71 1.95
C LEU A 26 -58.76 -8.79 3.17
N GLU A 27 -58.28 -7.55 2.98
CA GLU A 27 -58.26 -6.57 4.05
C GLU A 27 -59.66 -6.10 4.44
N GLU A 28 -60.53 -5.82 3.46
CA GLU A 28 -61.95 -5.49 3.69
C GLU A 28 -62.68 -6.62 4.41
N LEU A 29 -62.46 -7.88 3.98
CA LEU A 29 -63.03 -9.07 4.63
C LEU A 29 -62.54 -9.21 6.07
N ALA A 30 -61.23 -9.01 6.33
CA ALA A 30 -60.68 -9.08 7.67
C ALA A 30 -61.28 -7.99 8.60
N GLN A 31 -61.51 -6.78 8.06
CA GLN A 31 -62.13 -5.69 8.79
C GLN A 31 -63.61 -5.96 9.08
N ALA A 32 -64.36 -6.48 8.10
CA ALA A 32 -65.76 -6.84 8.26
C ALA A 32 -65.93 -7.95 9.31
N LEU A 33 -65.15 -9.04 9.19
CA LEU A 33 -65.19 -10.16 10.13
C LEU A 33 -64.78 -9.73 11.54
N HIS A 34 -63.81 -8.84 11.68
CA HIS A 34 -63.44 -8.30 13.00
C HIS A 34 -64.60 -7.56 13.66
N LYS A 35 -65.31 -6.70 12.92
CA LYS A 35 -66.47 -5.96 13.42
C LYS A 35 -67.61 -6.91 13.82
N GLU A 36 -67.91 -7.90 12.99
CA GLU A 36 -68.96 -8.88 13.26
C GLU A 36 -68.65 -9.72 14.51
N LEU A 37 -67.45 -10.30 14.60
CA LEU A 37 -67.02 -11.10 15.77
C LEU A 37 -66.98 -10.27 17.05
N GLN A 38 -66.50 -9.02 16.96
CA GLN A 38 -66.47 -8.10 18.10
C GLN A 38 -67.89 -7.73 18.56
N SER A 39 -68.81 -7.48 17.62
CA SER A 39 -70.20 -7.15 17.96
C SER A 39 -70.98 -8.33 18.56
N ALA A 40 -70.54 -9.56 18.28
CA ALA A 40 -71.11 -10.79 18.82
C ALA A 40 -70.40 -11.29 20.09
N GLU A 41 -69.43 -10.54 20.62
CA GLU A 41 -68.57 -10.92 21.77
C GLU A 41 -67.84 -12.27 21.58
N LEU A 42 -67.50 -12.61 20.33
CA LEU A 42 -66.79 -13.83 19.97
C LEU A 42 -65.27 -13.60 19.81
N ASP A 43 -64.50 -14.69 19.80
CA ASP A 43 -63.04 -14.63 19.59
C ASP A 43 -62.70 -14.00 18.22
N THR A 44 -61.93 -12.91 18.25
CA THR A 44 -61.50 -12.15 17.05
C THR A 44 -60.21 -12.68 16.41
N ALA A 45 -59.59 -13.72 16.97
CA ALA A 45 -58.37 -14.33 16.43
C ALA A 45 -58.46 -14.76 14.95
N PRO A 46 -59.59 -15.28 14.42
CA PRO A 46 -59.73 -15.56 12.99
C PRO A 46 -59.58 -14.32 12.10
N ALA A 47 -60.15 -13.18 12.50
CA ALA A 47 -60.01 -11.92 11.77
C ALA A 47 -58.57 -11.38 11.84
N ALA A 48 -57.88 -11.56 12.97
CA ALA A 48 -56.47 -11.21 13.10
C ALA A 48 -55.57 -12.03 12.17
N ARG A 49 -55.82 -13.35 12.03
CA ARG A 49 -55.09 -14.21 11.07
C ARG A 49 -55.33 -13.79 9.61
N LEU A 50 -56.58 -13.47 9.25
CA LEU A 50 -56.90 -12.94 7.92
C LEU A 50 -56.23 -11.60 7.65
N ARG A 51 -56.16 -10.72 8.66
CA ARG A 51 -55.44 -9.43 8.56
C ARG A 51 -53.94 -9.63 8.35
N GLN A 52 -53.32 -10.59 9.02
CA GLN A 52 -51.90 -10.94 8.80
C GLN A 52 -51.66 -11.47 7.38
N LEU A 53 -52.56 -12.31 6.87
CA LEU A 53 -52.50 -12.80 5.49
C LEU A 53 -52.67 -11.65 4.49
N ALA A 54 -53.66 -10.78 4.70
CA ALA A 54 -53.87 -9.58 3.88
C ALA A 54 -52.61 -8.70 3.87
N GLY A 55 -51.96 -8.47 5.02
CA GLY A 55 -50.70 -7.74 5.10
C GLY A 55 -49.59 -8.34 4.25
N ARG A 56 -49.42 -9.68 4.25
CA ARG A 56 -48.44 -10.36 3.38
C ARG A 56 -48.77 -10.19 1.90
N VAL A 57 -50.04 -10.34 1.52
CA VAL A 57 -50.50 -10.21 0.13
C VAL A 57 -50.35 -8.75 -0.34
N THR A 58 -50.58 -7.76 0.52
CA THR A 58 -50.35 -6.34 0.24
C THR A 58 -48.88 -6.06 -0.05
N THR A 59 -47.95 -6.56 0.78
CA THR A 59 -46.51 -6.43 0.52
C THR A 59 -46.10 -7.06 -0.81
N GLN A 60 -46.65 -8.24 -1.15
CA GLN A 60 -46.41 -8.89 -2.44
C GLN A 60 -46.99 -8.09 -3.61
N ALA A 61 -48.19 -7.53 -3.47
CA ALA A 61 -48.82 -6.69 -4.49
C ALA A 61 -48.04 -5.38 -4.72
N GLU A 62 -47.51 -4.77 -3.66
CA GLU A 62 -46.63 -3.60 -3.77
C GLU A 62 -45.33 -3.94 -4.50
N ASP A 63 -44.73 -5.11 -4.23
CA ASP A 63 -43.56 -5.57 -4.96
C ASP A 63 -43.84 -5.76 -6.46
N LEU A 64 -44.95 -6.44 -6.79
CA LEU A 64 -45.38 -6.62 -8.17
C LEU A 64 -45.65 -5.29 -8.88
N ARG A 65 -46.29 -4.32 -8.21
CA ARG A 65 -46.50 -2.97 -8.75
C ARG A 65 -45.18 -2.23 -9.00
N ARG A 66 -44.19 -2.37 -8.12
CA ARG A 66 -42.85 -1.78 -8.32
C ARG A 66 -42.17 -2.39 -9.55
N ARG A 67 -42.19 -3.71 -9.69
CA ARG A 67 -41.67 -4.42 -10.87
C ARG A 67 -42.42 -4.03 -12.15
N GLN A 68 -43.74 -3.91 -12.09
CA GLN A 68 -44.58 -3.48 -13.21
C GLN A 68 -44.17 -2.09 -13.71
N LYS A 69 -44.07 -1.10 -12.81
CA LYS A 69 -43.62 0.25 -13.17
C LYS A 69 -42.24 0.23 -13.84
N LEU A 70 -41.32 -0.58 -13.31
CA LEU A 70 -39.97 -0.69 -13.84
C LEU A 70 -39.94 -1.34 -15.24
N VAL A 71 -40.73 -2.38 -15.48
CA VAL A 71 -40.87 -3.02 -16.81
C VAL A 71 -41.40 -2.01 -17.83
N HIS A 72 -42.44 -1.25 -17.48
CA HIS A 72 -42.98 -0.19 -18.35
C HIS A 72 -41.93 0.89 -18.63
N GLU A 73 -41.14 1.28 -17.63
CA GLU A 73 -40.09 2.29 -17.83
C GLU A 73 -38.92 1.77 -18.68
N LEU A 74 -38.49 0.51 -18.49
CA LEU A 74 -37.48 -0.15 -19.35
C LEU A 74 -37.92 -0.17 -20.82
N GLN A 75 -39.19 -0.46 -21.08
CA GLN A 75 -39.75 -0.45 -22.43
C GLN A 75 -39.85 0.99 -22.98
N ARG A 76 -40.39 1.93 -22.19
CA ARG A 76 -40.52 3.35 -22.57
C ARG A 76 -39.17 3.95 -22.93
N GLN A 77 -38.15 3.66 -22.14
CA GLN A 77 -36.79 4.13 -22.35
C GLN A 77 -36.03 3.28 -23.39
N LYS A 78 -36.65 2.24 -23.97
CA LYS A 78 -36.05 1.34 -24.97
C LYS A 78 -34.70 0.77 -24.49
N VAL A 79 -34.64 0.33 -23.24
CA VAL A 79 -33.44 -0.25 -22.61
C VAL A 79 -33.31 -1.73 -22.99
N THR A 80 -34.43 -2.44 -23.01
CA THR A 80 -34.52 -3.88 -23.36
C THR A 80 -35.37 -4.05 -24.60
N PHE A 81 -34.87 -4.81 -25.58
CA PHE A 81 -35.63 -5.16 -26.78
C PHE A 81 -36.30 -6.51 -26.58
N GLY A 82 -37.61 -6.57 -26.81
CA GLY A 82 -38.35 -7.81 -26.63
C GLY A 82 -37.85 -8.89 -27.59
N ARG A 83 -37.67 -10.12 -27.09
CA ARG A 83 -37.45 -11.30 -27.94
C ARG A 83 -38.79 -11.86 -28.36
N SER A 84 -39.00 -11.97 -29.67
CA SER A 84 -40.15 -12.68 -30.21
C SER A 84 -39.78 -14.14 -30.45
N THR A 85 -40.50 -15.03 -29.78
CA THR A 85 -40.39 -16.49 -29.96
C THR A 85 -41.75 -17.04 -30.40
N PRO A 86 -41.84 -18.29 -30.89
CA PRO A 86 -43.14 -18.92 -31.17
C PRO A 86 -44.09 -18.98 -29.98
N LYS A 87 -43.59 -18.82 -28.74
CA LYS A 87 -44.38 -18.80 -27.49
C LYS A 87 -44.86 -17.39 -27.10
N GLY A 88 -44.52 -16.35 -27.86
CA GLY A 88 -44.91 -14.95 -27.62
C GLY A 88 -43.73 -13.97 -27.64
N SER A 89 -44.04 -12.68 -27.45
CA SER A 89 -43.06 -11.62 -27.25
C SER A 89 -42.77 -11.43 -25.77
N PHE A 90 -41.49 -11.47 -25.42
CA PHE A 90 -41.01 -11.43 -24.05
C PHE A 90 -40.08 -10.25 -23.86
N LEU A 91 -40.23 -9.52 -22.77
CA LEU A 91 -39.23 -8.55 -22.31
C LEU A 91 -38.22 -9.27 -21.44
N GLU A 92 -36.93 -9.16 -21.79
CA GLU A 92 -35.84 -9.56 -20.91
C GLU A 92 -35.78 -8.58 -19.75
N VAL A 93 -35.99 -9.08 -18.53
CA VAL A 93 -35.94 -8.29 -17.30
C VAL A 93 -35.09 -9.07 -16.31
N PRO A 94 -34.11 -8.44 -15.65
CA PRO A 94 -33.36 -9.10 -14.59
C PRO A 94 -34.27 -9.69 -13.50
N ASP A 95 -33.84 -10.78 -12.88
CA ASP A 95 -34.67 -11.54 -11.92
C ASP A 95 -35.00 -10.77 -10.63
N SER A 96 -34.16 -9.78 -10.27
CA SER A 96 -34.37 -8.90 -9.11
C SER A 96 -34.73 -7.47 -9.53
N LEU A 97 -35.54 -6.81 -8.69
CA LEU A 97 -35.94 -5.41 -8.86
C LEU A 97 -34.71 -4.50 -8.87
N GLU A 98 -33.74 -4.76 -7.99
CA GLU A 98 -32.51 -3.99 -7.86
C GLU A 98 -31.67 -4.05 -9.14
N ALA A 99 -31.51 -5.25 -9.72
CA ALA A 99 -30.77 -5.44 -10.96
C ALA A 99 -31.46 -4.76 -12.16
N ALA A 100 -32.79 -4.84 -12.23
CA ALA A 100 -33.58 -4.15 -13.25
C ALA A 100 -33.50 -2.63 -13.11
N GLN A 101 -33.45 -2.11 -11.87
CA GLN A 101 -33.24 -0.69 -11.61
C GLN A 101 -31.82 -0.26 -11.99
N GLY A 102 -30.81 -1.07 -11.63
CA GLY A 102 -29.43 -0.85 -12.04
C GLY A 102 -29.28 -0.77 -13.57
N LEU A 103 -29.90 -1.71 -14.30
CA LEU A 103 -29.92 -1.72 -15.77
C LEU A 103 -30.52 -0.43 -16.36
N LEU A 104 -31.66 0.03 -15.82
CA LEU A 104 -32.31 1.27 -16.24
C LEU A 104 -31.42 2.49 -15.95
N ASP A 105 -31.03 2.65 -14.68
CA ASP A 105 -30.26 3.80 -14.20
C ASP A 105 -28.93 3.91 -14.93
N GLY A 106 -28.23 2.79 -15.13
CA GLY A 106 -26.93 2.78 -15.81
C GLY A 106 -27.07 3.11 -17.29
N THR A 107 -28.13 2.64 -17.96
CA THR A 107 -28.41 3.02 -19.35
C THR A 107 -28.73 4.50 -19.49
N LEU A 108 -29.54 5.07 -18.59
CA LEU A 108 -29.88 6.50 -18.59
C LEU A 108 -28.65 7.37 -18.29
N ALA A 109 -27.86 6.99 -17.28
CA ALA A 109 -26.60 7.63 -16.97
C ALA A 109 -25.62 7.57 -18.16
N GLY A 110 -25.55 6.43 -18.87
CA GLY A 110 -24.68 6.25 -20.03
C GLY A 110 -25.08 7.19 -21.18
N ARG A 111 -26.38 7.32 -21.45
CA ARG A 111 -26.91 8.27 -22.44
C ARG A 111 -26.65 9.73 -22.03
N ALA A 112 -26.79 10.06 -20.75
CA ALA A 112 -26.47 11.38 -20.25
C ALA A 112 -24.96 11.68 -20.40
N ALA A 113 -24.09 10.72 -20.11
CA ALA A 113 -22.66 10.83 -20.30
C ALA A 113 -22.29 11.03 -21.79
N LEU A 114 -22.93 10.32 -22.73
CA LEU A 114 -22.73 10.54 -24.16
C LEU A 114 -23.12 11.97 -24.58
N LYS A 115 -24.28 12.47 -24.13
CA LYS A 115 -24.69 13.86 -24.38
C LYS A 115 -23.71 14.86 -23.78
N ALA A 116 -23.21 14.60 -22.58
CA ALA A 116 -22.18 15.42 -21.95
C ALA A 116 -20.86 15.41 -22.76
N ALA A 117 -20.47 14.26 -23.32
CA ALA A 117 -19.32 14.12 -24.21
C ALA A 117 -19.48 14.90 -25.53
N ASP A 118 -20.72 15.15 -25.96
CA ASP A 118 -21.07 16.00 -27.09
C ASP A 118 -21.22 17.49 -26.71
N GLY A 119 -21.03 17.84 -25.44
CA GLY A 119 -21.00 19.23 -24.97
C GLY A 119 -22.27 19.71 -24.26
N ASP A 120 -23.26 18.84 -24.02
CA ASP A 120 -24.48 19.22 -23.29
C ASP A 120 -24.21 19.43 -21.78
N ARG A 121 -24.21 20.70 -21.36
CA ARG A 121 -24.02 21.09 -19.95
C ARG A 121 -25.12 20.57 -19.03
N LYS A 122 -26.38 20.46 -19.50
CA LYS A 122 -27.49 19.98 -18.67
C LYS A 122 -27.33 18.49 -18.37
N ALA A 123 -26.76 17.74 -19.31
CA ALA A 123 -26.52 16.32 -19.15
C ALA A 123 -25.50 15.99 -18.03
N LEU A 124 -24.59 16.92 -17.69
CA LEU A 124 -23.69 16.76 -16.54
C LEU A 124 -24.43 16.77 -15.20
N GLY A 125 -25.40 17.67 -15.04
CA GLY A 125 -26.26 17.70 -13.85
C GLY A 125 -27.12 16.45 -13.72
N GLU A 126 -27.57 15.88 -14.84
CA GLU A 126 -28.26 14.58 -14.84
C GLU A 126 -27.34 13.43 -14.44
N LEU A 127 -26.09 13.43 -14.92
CA LEU A 127 -25.11 12.40 -14.59
C LEU A 127 -24.75 12.38 -13.10
N GLU A 128 -24.66 13.56 -12.47
CA GLU A 128 -24.36 13.71 -11.04
C GLU A 128 -25.37 12.96 -10.14
N LYS A 129 -26.64 12.87 -10.55
CA LYS A 129 -27.70 12.17 -9.79
C LYS A 129 -27.40 10.68 -9.59
N TYR A 130 -26.59 10.09 -10.47
CA TYR A 130 -26.24 8.67 -10.44
C TYR A 130 -24.90 8.37 -9.75
N ALA A 131 -24.20 9.37 -9.20
CA ALA A 131 -22.88 9.18 -8.61
C ALA A 131 -22.85 8.13 -7.49
N SER A 132 -23.93 8.01 -6.71
CA SER A 132 -24.07 7.01 -5.64
C SER A 132 -24.40 5.59 -6.12
N ARG A 133 -24.76 5.42 -7.40
CA ARG A 133 -25.16 4.12 -7.98
C ARG A 133 -23.99 3.25 -8.43
N THR A 134 -22.76 3.75 -8.38
CA THR A 134 -21.55 2.99 -8.75
C THR A 134 -21.29 1.77 -7.85
N GLY A 135 -22.00 1.67 -6.70
CA GLY A 135 -22.09 0.47 -5.87
C GLY A 135 -22.66 -0.75 -6.58
N ASP A 136 -23.65 -0.53 -7.46
CA ASP A 136 -24.48 -1.54 -8.11
C ASP A 136 -23.80 -2.12 -9.37
N PRO A 137 -23.54 -3.44 -9.43
CA PRO A 137 -22.89 -4.06 -10.57
C PRO A 137 -23.64 -3.93 -11.90
N GLU A 138 -24.97 -4.05 -11.91
CA GLU A 138 -25.76 -3.95 -13.14
C GLU A 138 -25.85 -2.50 -13.63
N PHE A 139 -25.85 -1.53 -12.71
CA PHE A 139 -25.64 -0.12 -13.05
C PHE A 139 -24.31 0.07 -13.76
N VAL A 140 -23.20 -0.37 -13.18
CA VAL A 140 -21.86 -0.17 -13.77
C VAL A 140 -21.75 -0.83 -15.14
N LYS A 141 -22.25 -2.06 -15.27
CA LYS A 141 -22.20 -2.84 -16.51
C LYS A 141 -23.01 -2.19 -17.63
N SER A 142 -24.25 -1.77 -17.34
CA SER A 142 -25.10 -1.10 -18.34
C SER A 142 -24.60 0.30 -18.68
N PHE A 143 -24.08 1.04 -17.70
CA PHE A 143 -23.44 2.33 -17.89
C PHE A 143 -22.24 2.26 -18.83
N LEU A 144 -21.27 1.39 -18.54
CA LEU A 144 -20.07 1.22 -19.39
C LEU A 144 -20.40 0.61 -20.75
N ARG A 145 -21.39 -0.29 -20.84
CA ARG A 145 -21.86 -0.83 -22.13
C ARG A 145 -22.43 0.26 -23.02
N THR A 146 -23.24 1.15 -22.46
CA THR A 146 -23.86 2.25 -23.20
C THR A 146 -22.82 3.28 -23.62
N LEU A 147 -21.89 3.60 -22.72
CA LEU A 147 -20.88 4.62 -22.95
C LEU A 147 -19.78 4.15 -23.93
N GLY A 148 -19.37 2.88 -23.83
CA GLY A 148 -18.25 2.31 -24.57
C GLY A 148 -16.90 2.96 -24.23
N ALA A 149 -15.80 2.39 -24.74
CA ALA A 149 -14.46 2.94 -24.51
C ALA A 149 -14.28 4.37 -25.09
N LEU A 150 -14.93 4.65 -26.22
CA LEU A 150 -14.94 5.96 -26.86
C LEU A 150 -15.60 7.01 -25.96
N GLY A 151 -16.78 6.72 -25.42
CA GLY A 151 -17.47 7.63 -24.53
C GLY A 151 -16.71 7.86 -23.22
N VAL A 152 -16.13 6.81 -22.64
CA VAL A 152 -15.26 6.91 -21.44
C VAL A 152 -14.12 7.89 -21.69
N THR A 153 -13.54 7.87 -22.89
CA THR A 153 -12.43 8.76 -23.27
C THR A 153 -12.88 10.18 -23.58
N ARG A 154 -14.05 10.37 -24.21
CA ARG A 154 -14.53 11.70 -24.64
C ARG A 154 -15.15 12.54 -23.52
N VAL A 155 -15.77 11.93 -22.51
CA VAL A 155 -16.42 12.67 -21.41
C VAL A 155 -15.44 13.59 -20.66
N PRO A 156 -14.25 13.13 -20.20
CA PRO A 156 -13.25 14.02 -19.59
C PRO A 156 -12.80 15.14 -20.54
N GLY A 157 -12.71 14.84 -21.84
CA GLY A 157 -12.39 15.80 -22.89
C GLY A 157 -13.37 16.97 -22.96
N ALA A 158 -14.66 16.64 -23.02
CA ALA A 158 -15.73 17.64 -23.05
C ALA A 158 -15.79 18.45 -21.75
N LEU A 159 -15.64 17.80 -20.59
CA LEU A 159 -15.59 18.45 -19.27
C LEU A 159 -14.46 19.49 -19.20
N ALA A 160 -13.25 19.11 -19.58
CA ALA A 160 -12.09 19.99 -19.54
C ALA A 160 -12.27 21.19 -20.50
N MET A 161 -12.84 20.98 -21.68
CA MET A 161 -13.11 22.08 -22.61
C MET A 161 -14.19 23.04 -22.11
N GLN A 162 -15.29 22.54 -21.56
CA GLN A 162 -16.33 23.41 -21.00
C GLN A 162 -15.79 24.27 -19.86
N LEU A 163 -14.92 23.70 -19.02
CA LEU A 163 -14.27 24.40 -17.93
C LEU A 163 -13.28 25.46 -18.44
N ARG A 164 -12.49 25.13 -19.47
CA ARG A 164 -11.60 26.09 -20.15
C ARG A 164 -12.37 27.26 -20.73
N ASP A 165 -13.50 26.99 -21.38
CA ASP A 165 -14.33 28.02 -21.99
C ASP A 165 -15.00 28.92 -20.94
N ALA A 166 -15.35 28.38 -19.77
CA ALA A 166 -15.82 29.17 -18.63
C ALA A 166 -14.69 30.07 -18.08
N ARG A 167 -13.46 29.52 -17.92
CA ARG A 167 -12.27 30.30 -17.49
C ARG A 167 -11.94 31.42 -18.49
N LYS A 168 -11.98 31.14 -19.79
CA LYS A 168 -11.76 32.15 -20.85
C LYS A 168 -12.81 33.27 -20.82
N ARG A 169 -14.05 32.94 -20.46
CA ARG A 169 -15.14 33.91 -20.31
C ARG A 169 -15.13 34.65 -18.96
N GLN A 170 -14.16 34.38 -18.09
CA GLN A 170 -14.08 34.93 -16.73
C GLN A 170 -15.33 34.65 -15.87
N ASP A 171 -16.03 33.54 -16.15
CA ASP A 171 -17.22 33.09 -15.44
C ASP A 171 -16.82 32.31 -14.18
N ALA A 172 -16.54 33.03 -13.08
CA ALA A 172 -16.03 32.44 -11.83
C ALA A 172 -17.01 31.45 -11.18
N GLU A 173 -18.31 31.74 -11.22
CA GLU A 173 -19.35 30.86 -10.70
C GLU A 173 -19.45 29.58 -11.54
N GLY A 174 -19.48 29.73 -12.87
CA GLY A 174 -19.49 28.60 -13.81
C GLY A 174 -18.25 27.73 -13.69
N VAL A 175 -17.06 28.31 -13.51
CA VAL A 175 -15.82 27.56 -13.25
C VAL A 175 -15.93 26.73 -11.97
N THR A 176 -16.41 27.33 -10.88
CA THR A 176 -16.55 26.63 -9.59
C THR A 176 -17.56 25.49 -9.68
N GLN A 177 -18.70 25.73 -10.32
CA GLN A 177 -19.74 24.72 -10.50
C GLN A 177 -19.25 23.56 -11.39
N LEU A 178 -18.68 23.86 -12.56
CA LEU A 178 -18.18 22.86 -13.50
C LEU A 178 -17.00 22.07 -12.92
N SER A 179 -16.14 22.71 -12.14
CA SER A 179 -15.05 22.03 -11.41
C SER A 179 -15.61 20.99 -10.44
N ARG A 180 -16.57 21.38 -9.57
CA ARG A 180 -17.19 20.47 -8.60
C ARG A 180 -17.93 19.33 -9.27
N GLN A 181 -18.72 19.63 -10.31
CA GLN A 181 -19.46 18.61 -11.06
C GLN A 181 -18.51 17.68 -11.81
N GLY A 182 -17.48 18.23 -12.45
CA GLY A 182 -16.45 17.48 -13.15
C GLY A 182 -15.71 16.51 -12.23
N GLN A 183 -15.32 16.95 -11.02
CA GLN A 183 -14.70 16.07 -10.02
C GLN A 183 -15.59 14.90 -9.63
N LYS A 184 -16.89 15.13 -9.38
CA LYS A 184 -17.85 14.06 -9.05
C LYS A 184 -18.05 13.08 -10.22
N VAL A 185 -18.18 13.60 -11.44
CA VAL A 185 -18.34 12.77 -12.64
C VAL A 185 -17.08 11.93 -12.90
N LEU A 186 -15.89 12.52 -12.77
CA LEU A 186 -14.62 11.79 -12.92
C LEU A 186 -14.45 10.72 -11.84
N GLY A 187 -14.82 11.01 -10.58
CA GLY A 187 -14.84 10.00 -9.51
C GLY A 187 -15.82 8.86 -9.78
N MET A 188 -17.01 9.18 -10.28
CA MET A 188 -18.01 8.19 -10.72
C MET A 188 -17.46 7.30 -11.84
N LEU A 189 -16.88 7.91 -12.88
CA LEU A 189 -16.25 7.21 -14.00
C LEU A 189 -15.09 6.33 -13.52
N SER A 190 -14.27 6.81 -12.59
CA SER A 190 -13.14 6.06 -12.05
C SER A 190 -13.59 4.82 -11.28
N THR A 191 -14.60 4.98 -10.43
CA THR A 191 -15.21 3.88 -9.66
C THR A 191 -15.84 2.84 -10.60
N ALA A 192 -16.62 3.30 -11.59
CA ALA A 192 -17.25 2.43 -12.57
C ALA A 192 -16.20 1.69 -13.41
N LEU A 193 -15.16 2.39 -13.88
CA LEU A 193 -14.08 1.82 -14.68
C LEU A 193 -13.28 0.78 -13.90
N ALA A 194 -12.91 1.06 -12.64
CA ALA A 194 -12.21 0.12 -11.78
C ALA A 194 -13.02 -1.19 -11.61
N LYS A 195 -14.33 -1.10 -11.36
CA LYS A 195 -15.22 -2.28 -11.28
C LYS A 195 -15.43 -2.97 -12.62
N GLY A 196 -15.57 -2.21 -13.70
CA GLY A 196 -15.85 -2.75 -15.04
C GLY A 196 -14.65 -3.43 -15.69
N THR A 197 -13.46 -3.20 -15.16
CA THR A 197 -12.19 -3.77 -15.65
C THR A 197 -11.58 -4.78 -14.70
N ASP A 198 -12.23 -5.09 -13.58
CA ASP A 198 -11.83 -6.15 -12.66
C ASP A 198 -12.49 -7.49 -13.04
N PRO A 199 -11.73 -8.52 -13.46
CA PRO A 199 -12.29 -9.85 -13.75
C PRO A 199 -13.01 -10.50 -12.56
N ARG A 200 -12.72 -10.07 -11.32
CA ARG A 200 -13.40 -10.57 -10.11
C ARG A 200 -14.71 -9.85 -9.83
N SER A 201 -14.98 -8.75 -10.51
CA SER A 201 -16.20 -7.95 -10.32
C SER A 201 -17.33 -8.51 -11.18
N PRO A 202 -18.56 -8.63 -10.63
CA PRO A 202 -19.74 -8.99 -11.42
C PRO A 202 -20.07 -7.97 -12.54
N ALA A 203 -19.50 -6.77 -12.46
CA ALA A 203 -19.63 -5.73 -13.48
C ALA A 203 -18.59 -5.82 -14.62
N TYR A 204 -17.73 -6.85 -14.64
CA TYR A 204 -16.65 -6.97 -15.62
C TYR A 204 -17.16 -6.92 -17.06
N MET A 205 -16.55 -6.06 -17.87
CA MET A 205 -16.93 -5.78 -19.26
C MET A 205 -16.23 -6.67 -20.29
N GLY A 206 -15.23 -7.46 -19.87
CA GLY A 206 -14.46 -8.34 -20.75
C GLY A 206 -13.21 -7.69 -21.35
N ALA A 207 -12.33 -8.53 -21.91
CA ALA A 207 -11.05 -8.11 -22.48
C ALA A 207 -11.18 -7.17 -23.68
N ASP A 208 -12.26 -7.29 -24.48
CA ASP A 208 -12.47 -6.42 -25.64
C ASP A 208 -12.75 -4.97 -25.23
N PHE A 209 -13.34 -4.75 -24.06
CA PHE A 209 -13.52 -3.41 -23.51
C PHE A 209 -12.17 -2.78 -23.14
N LEU A 210 -11.26 -3.55 -22.55
CA LEU A 210 -9.88 -3.10 -22.24
C LEU A 210 -9.10 -2.77 -23.51
N LYS A 211 -9.18 -3.63 -24.55
CA LYS A 211 -8.60 -3.33 -25.87
C LYS A 211 -9.20 -2.07 -26.50
N GLY A 212 -10.50 -1.86 -26.31
CA GLY A 212 -11.19 -0.63 -26.69
C GLY A 212 -10.59 0.59 -26.00
N LEU A 213 -10.32 0.52 -24.69
CA LEU A 213 -9.70 1.62 -23.94
C LEU A 213 -8.30 1.94 -24.45
N VAL A 214 -7.50 0.92 -24.78
CA VAL A 214 -6.18 1.10 -25.40
C VAL A 214 -6.29 1.78 -26.76
N LYS A 215 -7.17 1.28 -27.63
CA LYS A 215 -7.41 1.83 -28.97
C LYS A 215 -7.80 3.31 -28.89
N GLU A 216 -8.77 3.63 -28.03
CA GLU A 216 -9.24 5.00 -27.86
C GLU A 216 -8.23 5.88 -27.13
N GLY A 217 -7.41 5.30 -26.23
CA GLY A 217 -6.32 5.98 -25.54
C GLY A 217 -5.22 6.46 -26.49
N ARG A 218 -4.85 5.61 -27.46
CA ARG A 218 -3.87 5.94 -28.52
C ARG A 218 -4.43 6.86 -29.61
N ALA A 219 -5.74 6.92 -29.78
CA ALA A 219 -6.37 7.74 -30.82
C ALA A 219 -6.27 9.24 -30.54
N GLU A 220 -6.25 10.05 -31.61
CA GLU A 220 -6.41 11.51 -31.53
C GLU A 220 -7.90 11.85 -31.43
N HIS A 221 -8.25 12.64 -30.43
CA HIS A 221 -9.60 13.15 -30.20
C HIS A 221 -9.63 14.66 -30.34
N LYS A 222 -10.81 15.21 -30.60
CA LYS A 222 -11.06 16.65 -30.72
C LYS A 222 -12.16 17.08 -29.77
N ALA A 223 -11.94 18.16 -29.04
CA ALA A 223 -12.96 18.85 -28.27
C ALA A 223 -12.82 20.36 -28.51
N GLY A 224 -13.83 20.98 -29.11
CA GLY A 224 -13.70 22.33 -29.69
C GLY A 224 -12.55 22.35 -30.71
N ASP A 225 -11.68 23.36 -30.64
CA ASP A 225 -10.51 23.48 -31.53
C ASP A 225 -9.24 22.77 -30.99
N THR A 226 -9.34 22.05 -29.88
CA THR A 226 -8.17 21.39 -29.28
C THR A 226 -8.13 19.91 -29.61
N LYS A 227 -6.98 19.47 -30.13
CA LYS A 227 -6.63 18.07 -30.32
C LYS A 227 -5.90 17.54 -29.09
N TYR A 228 -6.18 16.30 -28.72
CA TYR A 228 -5.52 15.62 -27.60
C TYR A 228 -5.48 14.11 -27.87
N SER A 229 -4.51 13.42 -27.28
CA SER A 229 -4.53 11.95 -27.27
C SER A 229 -5.51 11.44 -26.23
N GLY A 230 -6.19 10.32 -26.50
CA GLY A 230 -7.16 9.75 -25.57
C GLY A 230 -6.60 9.50 -24.17
N TYR A 231 -5.32 9.11 -24.07
CA TYR A 231 -4.66 8.91 -22.78
C TYR A 231 -4.55 10.19 -21.93
N GLN A 232 -4.47 11.38 -22.55
CA GLN A 232 -4.53 12.64 -21.80
C GLN A 232 -5.88 12.85 -21.11
N ALA A 233 -6.97 12.40 -21.73
CA ALA A 233 -8.31 12.47 -21.16
C ALA A 233 -8.56 11.35 -20.14
N GLN A 234 -8.17 10.10 -20.46
CA GLN A 234 -8.31 8.97 -19.53
C GLN A 234 -7.50 9.18 -18.24
N ALA A 235 -6.35 9.83 -18.31
CA ALA A 235 -5.55 10.18 -17.13
C ALA A 235 -6.31 11.01 -16.07
N LEU A 236 -7.31 11.81 -16.49
CA LEU A 236 -8.16 12.55 -15.55
C LEU A 236 -9.06 11.61 -14.73
N ILE A 237 -9.47 10.48 -15.30
CA ILE A 237 -10.27 9.45 -14.62
C ILE A 237 -9.39 8.74 -13.58
N TRP A 238 -8.19 8.34 -13.96
CA TRP A 238 -7.25 7.65 -13.06
C TRP A 238 -6.84 8.54 -11.89
N ARG A 239 -6.64 9.84 -12.13
CA ARG A 239 -6.32 10.80 -11.07
C ARG A 239 -7.49 11.07 -10.12
N ALA A 240 -8.73 10.86 -10.56
CA ALA A 240 -9.92 11.03 -9.73
C ALA A 240 -10.21 9.80 -8.84
N HIS A 241 -9.38 8.76 -8.91
CA HIS A 241 -9.50 7.56 -8.08
C HIS A 241 -9.25 7.87 -6.60
N ASP A 242 -10.00 7.25 -5.72
CA ASP A 242 -9.90 7.42 -4.26
C ASP A 242 -9.30 6.20 -3.54
N GLY A 243 -8.88 5.18 -4.30
CA GLY A 243 -8.41 3.91 -3.77
C GLY A 243 -9.47 2.80 -3.69
N LYS A 244 -10.77 3.10 -3.81
CA LYS A 244 -11.85 2.15 -3.49
C LYS A 244 -13.04 2.21 -4.47
N PRO A 245 -13.24 1.18 -5.31
CA PRO A 245 -12.48 -0.06 -5.44
C PRO A 245 -11.17 0.17 -6.19
N PRO A 246 -10.11 -0.61 -5.92
CA PRO A 246 -8.84 -0.47 -6.60
C PRO A 246 -8.94 -0.83 -8.08
N TYR A 247 -8.05 -0.28 -8.90
CA TYR A 247 -7.87 -0.77 -10.27
C TYR A 247 -7.31 -2.19 -10.23
N SER A 248 -7.80 -3.04 -11.13
CA SER A 248 -7.42 -4.45 -11.16
C SER A 248 -6.01 -4.66 -11.73
N LYS A 249 -5.45 -5.85 -11.44
CA LYS A 249 -4.24 -6.34 -12.13
C LYS A 249 -4.43 -6.30 -13.65
N GLU A 250 -5.55 -6.84 -14.15
CA GLU A 250 -5.85 -6.91 -15.58
C GLU A 250 -5.85 -5.53 -16.26
N PHE A 251 -6.42 -4.51 -15.60
CA PHE A 251 -6.38 -3.14 -16.12
C PHE A 251 -4.95 -2.62 -16.27
N MET A 252 -4.09 -2.86 -15.28
CA MET A 252 -2.69 -2.43 -15.31
C MET A 252 -1.90 -3.18 -16.37
N GLU A 253 -2.16 -4.48 -16.56
CA GLU A 253 -1.47 -5.29 -17.58
C GLU A 253 -1.85 -4.89 -19.01
N VAL A 254 -3.10 -4.51 -19.26
CA VAL A 254 -3.57 -4.17 -20.61
C VAL A 254 -3.45 -2.68 -20.90
N VAL A 255 -4.08 -1.83 -20.09
CA VAL A 255 -4.13 -0.38 -20.32
C VAL A 255 -2.89 0.28 -19.73
N GLY A 256 -2.54 -0.03 -18.48
CA GLY A 256 -1.44 0.62 -17.78
C GLY A 256 -0.09 0.46 -18.49
N ARG A 257 0.28 -0.77 -18.86
CA ARG A 257 1.52 -1.04 -19.61
C ARG A 257 1.54 -0.36 -20.98
N ASP A 258 0.41 -0.33 -21.69
CA ASP A 258 0.34 0.31 -23.01
C ASP A 258 0.55 1.83 -22.92
N VAL A 259 0.05 2.49 -21.87
CA VAL A 259 0.27 3.93 -21.65
C VAL A 259 1.76 4.27 -21.51
N ILE A 260 2.53 3.42 -20.81
CA ILE A 260 3.98 3.60 -20.65
C ILE A 260 4.68 3.43 -21.99
N VAL A 261 4.32 2.40 -22.76
CA VAL A 261 4.85 2.14 -24.11
C VAL A 261 4.51 3.30 -25.05
N TYR A 262 3.28 3.79 -25.01
CA TYR A 262 2.84 4.93 -25.81
C TYR A 262 3.66 6.19 -25.51
N GLU A 263 3.87 6.55 -24.24
CA GLU A 263 4.70 7.72 -23.92
C GLU A 263 6.14 7.54 -24.42
N HIS A 264 6.72 6.35 -24.24
CA HIS A 264 8.03 6.03 -24.77
C HIS A 264 8.10 6.24 -26.30
N GLU A 265 7.14 5.70 -27.05
CA GLU A 265 7.06 5.85 -28.51
C GLU A 265 6.94 7.32 -28.95
N GLN A 266 6.06 8.08 -28.30
CA GLN A 266 5.80 9.48 -28.65
C GLN A 266 6.94 10.42 -28.28
N ARG A 267 7.75 10.05 -27.28
CA ARG A 267 8.83 10.90 -26.75
C ARG A 267 10.22 10.44 -27.13
N LYS A 268 10.38 9.25 -27.73
CA LYS A 268 11.69 8.63 -28.05
C LYS A 268 12.68 9.62 -28.66
N ASP A 269 12.31 10.28 -29.75
CA ASP A 269 13.21 11.18 -30.48
C ASP A 269 13.49 12.46 -29.69
N GLN A 270 12.48 12.99 -29.00
CA GLN A 270 12.62 14.20 -28.18
C GLN A 270 13.53 13.97 -26.98
N TRP A 271 13.41 12.81 -26.33
CA TRP A 271 14.23 12.43 -25.20
C TRP A 271 15.64 12.02 -25.62
N ALA A 272 15.81 11.40 -26.80
CA ALA A 272 17.11 11.15 -27.39
C ALA A 272 17.83 12.48 -27.69
N ALA A 273 17.15 13.45 -28.29
CA ALA A 273 17.70 14.78 -28.55
C ALA A 273 18.06 15.53 -27.25
N ALA A 274 17.28 15.37 -26.18
CA ALA A 274 17.58 15.99 -24.88
C ALA A 274 18.85 15.44 -24.20
N LYS A 275 19.38 14.28 -24.63
CA LYS A 275 20.63 13.69 -24.10
C LYS A 275 21.88 14.22 -24.83
N ASP A 276 21.74 14.70 -26.07
CA ASP A 276 22.81 15.29 -26.88
C ASP A 276 23.32 16.61 -26.24
N PRO A 277 24.65 16.81 -26.08
CA PRO A 277 25.23 18.08 -25.63
C PRO A 277 24.71 19.31 -26.39
N LEU A 278 24.57 19.24 -27.72
CA LEU A 278 24.04 20.35 -28.53
C LEU A 278 22.51 20.49 -28.36
N GLY A 279 21.81 19.37 -28.18
CA GLY A 279 20.38 19.33 -27.90
C GLY A 279 20.00 19.91 -26.53
N ARG A 280 20.86 19.75 -25.50
CA ARG A 280 20.67 20.37 -24.18
C ARG A 280 20.67 21.89 -24.20
N TYR A 281 21.46 22.51 -25.08
CA TYR A 281 21.53 23.97 -25.23
C TYR A 281 20.38 24.56 -26.07
N VAL A 282 19.82 23.79 -27.01
CA VAL A 282 18.88 24.32 -28.03
C VAL A 282 17.45 23.76 -27.91
N LYS A 283 17.28 22.53 -27.41
CA LYS A 283 15.98 21.83 -27.33
C LYS A 283 15.86 20.94 -26.07
N GLY A 284 15.69 21.59 -24.92
CA GLY A 284 14.64 21.24 -23.97
C GLY A 284 14.91 20.15 -22.92
N LYS A 285 14.32 20.38 -21.75
CA LYS A 285 14.17 19.39 -20.66
C LYS A 285 13.39 18.17 -21.15
N GLN A 286 13.61 17.00 -20.54
CA GLN A 286 12.81 15.81 -20.82
C GLN A 286 11.38 16.00 -20.32
N LEU A 287 10.44 16.29 -21.22
CA LEU A 287 9.04 16.58 -20.88
C LEU A 287 8.18 15.31 -20.90
N PRO A 288 7.34 15.06 -19.87
CA PRO A 288 6.33 14.02 -19.92
C PRO A 288 5.15 14.42 -20.82
N ILE A 289 4.28 13.48 -21.19
CA ILE A 289 2.97 13.81 -21.76
C ILE A 289 2.08 14.34 -20.64
N ILE A 290 1.81 15.65 -20.68
CA ILE A 290 0.92 16.33 -19.72
C ILE A 290 -0.51 15.85 -19.92
N ASP A 291 -1.24 15.63 -18.82
CA ASP A 291 -2.66 15.29 -18.89
C ASP A 291 -3.49 16.42 -19.53
N LEU A 292 -4.75 16.14 -19.83
CA LEU A 292 -5.56 17.13 -20.56
C LEU A 292 -5.81 18.40 -19.74
N ALA A 293 -5.93 18.30 -18.42
CA ALA A 293 -6.12 19.47 -17.56
C ALA A 293 -4.89 20.38 -17.58
N GLY A 294 -3.69 19.81 -17.49
CA GLY A 294 -2.44 20.55 -17.61
C GLY A 294 -2.23 21.14 -19.01
N ALA A 295 -2.53 20.38 -20.06
CA ALA A 295 -2.42 20.84 -21.45
C ALA A 295 -3.35 22.03 -21.76
N LEU A 296 -4.48 22.11 -21.07
CA LEU A 296 -5.45 23.20 -21.20
C LEU A 296 -5.24 24.35 -20.21
N GLY A 297 -4.24 24.26 -19.32
CA GLY A 297 -4.00 25.25 -18.26
C GLY A 297 -5.18 25.33 -17.30
N LEU A 298 -5.68 24.19 -16.80
CA LEU A 298 -6.77 24.10 -15.82
C LEU A 298 -6.27 23.82 -14.40
N GLY A 299 -4.97 23.53 -14.24
CA GLY A 299 -4.36 23.23 -12.95
C GLY A 299 -5.06 22.09 -12.20
N THR A 300 -5.43 22.35 -10.95
CA THR A 300 -6.07 21.37 -10.05
C THR A 300 -7.59 21.37 -10.12
N LEU A 301 -8.23 22.14 -11.00
CA LEU A 301 -9.69 22.31 -10.99
C LEU A 301 -10.46 20.99 -11.20
N LEU A 302 -9.89 19.99 -11.86
CA LEU A 302 -10.50 18.67 -12.03
C LEU A 302 -9.95 17.60 -11.06
N ARG A 303 -9.13 17.99 -10.07
CA ARG A 303 -8.56 17.08 -9.08
C ARG A 303 -9.38 17.09 -7.79
N PRO A 304 -9.80 15.92 -7.27
CA PRO A 304 -10.39 15.83 -5.94
C PRO A 304 -9.39 16.29 -4.85
N GLY A 305 -9.86 17.08 -3.87
CA GLY A 305 -9.13 17.34 -2.61
C GLY A 305 -7.83 18.16 -2.71
N ALA A 306 -7.76 19.15 -3.60
CA ALA A 306 -6.52 19.87 -3.90
C ALA A 306 -5.74 20.39 -2.66
N GLN A 307 -4.49 19.90 -2.51
CA GLN A 307 -3.43 20.58 -1.77
C GLN A 307 -2.92 21.77 -2.59
N ALA A 308 -2.57 22.86 -1.91
CA ALA A 308 -1.95 24.02 -2.54
C ALA A 308 -0.63 23.60 -3.21
N GLY A 309 -0.47 23.94 -4.49
CA GLY A 309 0.81 23.80 -5.17
C GLY A 309 1.84 24.76 -4.59
N SER A 310 3.13 24.51 -4.85
CA SER A 310 4.20 25.43 -4.48
C SER A 310 3.94 26.83 -5.07
N PRO A 311 4.19 27.92 -4.31
CA PRO A 311 3.98 29.28 -4.79
C PRO A 311 4.71 29.51 -6.14
N GLY A 312 3.98 29.98 -7.16
CA GLY A 312 4.56 30.39 -8.45
C GLY A 312 4.59 29.34 -9.57
N MET A 313 4.14 28.09 -9.35
CA MET A 313 3.90 27.13 -10.43
C MET A 313 2.43 26.71 -10.49
N GLU A 314 1.81 26.74 -11.68
CA GLU A 314 0.52 26.09 -11.87
C GLU A 314 0.70 24.57 -11.66
N PRO A 315 -0.07 23.93 -10.76
CA PRO A 315 0.07 22.50 -10.50
C PRO A 315 -0.35 21.68 -11.73
N GLN A 316 0.63 21.09 -12.41
CA GLN A 316 0.45 20.22 -13.59
C GLN A 316 0.55 18.74 -13.20
N SER A 317 0.03 17.85 -14.05
CA SER A 317 0.08 16.38 -13.90
C SER A 317 0.41 15.77 -15.25
N ALA A 318 1.13 14.65 -15.25
CA ALA A 318 1.35 13.86 -16.44
C ALA A 318 0.41 12.66 -16.50
N VAL A 319 0.24 12.14 -17.72
CA VAL A 319 -0.53 10.93 -18.00
C VAL A 319 -0.03 9.75 -17.16
N VAL A 320 1.27 9.45 -17.23
CA VAL A 320 1.85 8.31 -16.50
C VAL A 320 1.88 8.55 -14.98
N ASP A 321 2.04 9.79 -14.51
CA ASP A 321 2.03 10.07 -13.06
C ASP A 321 0.61 9.92 -12.47
N ASN A 322 -0.42 10.22 -13.26
CA ASN A 322 -1.81 9.92 -12.91
C ASN A 322 -2.10 8.41 -12.97
N LEU A 323 -1.44 7.65 -13.84
CA LEU A 323 -1.48 6.19 -13.83
C LEU A 323 -0.83 5.63 -12.55
N PHE A 324 0.30 6.17 -12.09
CA PHE A 324 0.91 5.76 -10.81
C PHE A 324 -0.03 6.01 -9.62
N HIS A 325 -0.81 7.09 -9.67
CA HIS A 325 -1.83 7.36 -8.66
C HIS A 325 -2.92 6.28 -8.62
N ALA A 326 -3.31 5.72 -9.76
CA ALA A 326 -4.23 4.58 -9.81
C ALA A 326 -3.53 3.26 -9.41
N ALA A 327 -2.28 3.05 -9.85
CA ALA A 327 -1.52 1.82 -9.60
C ALA A 327 -1.23 1.61 -8.11
N LYS A 328 -0.97 2.69 -7.35
CA LYS A 328 -0.75 2.62 -5.91
C LYS A 328 -1.98 2.19 -5.09
N SER A 329 -3.15 2.02 -5.71
CA SER A 329 -4.37 1.59 -4.99
C SER A 329 -4.28 0.16 -4.46
N SER A 330 -3.42 -0.70 -5.03
CA SER A 330 -3.16 -2.03 -4.50
C SER A 330 -1.78 -2.56 -4.89
N ARG A 331 -1.26 -3.52 -4.11
CA ARG A 331 -0.02 -4.24 -4.43
C ARG A 331 -0.11 -4.93 -5.79
N GLN A 332 -1.19 -5.65 -6.05
CA GLN A 332 -1.41 -6.38 -7.31
C GLN A 332 -1.37 -5.43 -8.52
N ALA A 333 -1.98 -4.24 -8.43
CA ALA A 333 -1.95 -3.24 -9.49
C ALA A 333 -0.55 -2.64 -9.70
N SER A 334 0.14 -2.28 -8.62
CA SER A 334 1.50 -1.73 -8.70
C SER A 334 2.50 -2.74 -9.29
N GLN A 335 2.46 -3.99 -8.83
CA GLN A 335 3.29 -5.08 -9.34
C GLN A 335 2.96 -5.39 -10.80
N ALA A 336 1.67 -5.43 -11.17
CA ALA A 336 1.25 -5.67 -12.55
C ALA A 336 1.81 -4.61 -13.51
N LEU A 337 1.91 -3.36 -13.08
CA LEU A 337 2.49 -2.31 -13.92
C LEU A 337 4.01 -2.45 -14.06
N LEU A 338 4.72 -2.81 -12.97
CA LEU A 338 6.18 -2.79 -12.89
C LEU A 338 6.88 -4.09 -13.33
N ASP A 339 6.30 -5.26 -13.01
CA ASP A 339 6.89 -6.57 -13.29
C ASP A 339 6.61 -7.00 -14.74
N HIS A 340 7.20 -6.26 -15.68
CA HIS A 340 7.06 -6.49 -17.10
C HIS A 340 8.22 -5.90 -17.91
N THR A 341 8.57 -6.58 -19.01
CA THR A 341 9.45 -6.06 -20.05
C THR A 341 8.64 -5.99 -21.35
N PRO A 342 8.36 -4.78 -21.87
CA PRO A 342 7.63 -4.63 -23.13
C PRO A 342 8.37 -5.29 -24.30
N ALA A 343 7.60 -5.75 -25.30
CA ALA A 343 8.19 -6.37 -26.49
C ALA A 343 9.14 -5.39 -27.21
N GLY A 344 10.36 -5.85 -27.49
CA GLY A 344 11.40 -5.04 -28.13
C GLY A 344 12.20 -4.14 -27.18
N TRP A 345 11.90 -4.14 -25.88
CA TRP A 345 12.69 -3.43 -24.88
C TRP A 345 13.79 -4.34 -24.33
N LYS A 346 14.93 -3.73 -23.99
CA LYS A 346 16.04 -4.41 -23.28
C LYS A 346 15.93 -4.26 -21.76
N GLU A 347 15.31 -3.17 -21.33
CA GLU A 347 15.05 -2.82 -19.93
C GLU A 347 13.61 -3.17 -19.55
N SER A 348 13.38 -3.50 -18.27
CA SER A 348 12.02 -3.66 -17.75
C SER A 348 11.30 -2.31 -17.65
N VAL A 349 10.01 -2.32 -17.34
CA VAL A 349 9.27 -1.10 -17.00
C VAL A 349 9.88 -0.42 -15.77
N LEU A 350 10.21 -1.16 -14.71
CA LEU A 350 10.79 -0.59 -13.50
C LEU A 350 12.13 0.13 -13.80
N ASP A 351 13.03 -0.54 -14.52
CA ASP A 351 14.32 0.02 -14.92
C ASP A 351 14.13 1.27 -15.77
N TYR A 352 13.31 1.20 -16.83
CA TYR A 352 12.97 2.36 -17.67
C TYR A 352 12.43 3.56 -16.88
N LEU A 353 11.57 3.31 -15.89
CA LEU A 353 10.98 4.37 -15.07
C LEU A 353 12.01 5.08 -14.19
N ILE A 354 13.01 4.35 -13.69
CA ILE A 354 14.06 4.84 -12.81
C ILE A 354 15.25 5.41 -13.60
N THR A 355 15.51 4.95 -14.82
CA THR A 355 16.66 5.40 -15.62
C THR A 355 16.23 6.42 -16.68
N THR A 356 15.53 5.95 -17.72
CA THR A 356 15.24 6.69 -18.94
C THR A 356 14.15 7.72 -18.70
N ARG A 357 13.01 7.35 -18.10
CA ARG A 357 11.89 8.28 -17.85
C ARG A 357 12.13 9.22 -16.67
N TRP A 358 13.06 8.90 -15.77
CA TRP A 358 13.14 9.58 -14.46
C TRP A 358 13.22 11.11 -14.53
N SER A 359 13.90 11.67 -15.53
CA SER A 359 13.95 13.14 -15.71
C SER A 359 12.59 13.75 -16.05
N ALA A 360 11.71 13.02 -16.74
CA ALA A 360 10.34 13.44 -16.99
C ALA A 360 9.49 13.44 -15.72
N SER A 361 9.67 12.46 -14.83
CA SER A 361 9.04 12.45 -13.50
C SER A 361 9.47 13.65 -12.65
N ARG A 362 10.74 14.06 -12.76
CA ARG A 362 11.29 15.23 -12.07
C ARG A 362 10.75 16.56 -12.58
N PHE A 363 10.28 16.62 -13.84
CA PHE A 363 9.80 17.87 -14.42
C PHE A 363 8.66 18.50 -13.62
N LEU A 364 7.75 17.68 -13.07
CA LEU A 364 6.56 18.14 -12.35
C LEU A 364 6.77 18.31 -10.83
N ASN A 365 7.87 17.79 -10.29
CA ASN A 365 8.13 17.72 -8.83
C ASN A 365 7.00 17.03 -8.00
N ASP A 366 6.08 16.30 -8.62
CA ASP A 366 5.07 15.46 -7.92
C ASP A 366 5.57 14.01 -7.81
N TYR A 367 6.46 13.76 -6.85
CA TYR A 367 7.07 12.43 -6.64
C TYR A 367 6.16 11.48 -5.88
N LYS A 368 5.08 11.95 -5.26
CA LYS A 368 4.29 11.14 -4.35
C LYS A 368 3.67 9.90 -5.02
N PRO A 369 3.04 10.00 -6.22
CA PRO A 369 2.47 8.83 -6.89
C PRO A 369 3.48 7.72 -7.16
N ILE A 370 4.66 8.05 -7.71
CA ILE A 370 5.69 7.05 -8.00
C ILE A 370 6.31 6.48 -6.72
N ARG A 371 6.57 7.30 -5.70
CA ARG A 371 7.09 6.85 -4.40
C ARG A 371 6.13 5.86 -3.73
N ASP A 372 4.85 6.21 -3.66
CA ASP A 372 3.83 5.35 -3.04
C ASP A 372 3.70 4.03 -3.81
N MET A 373 3.67 4.07 -5.16
CA MET A 373 3.58 2.87 -5.99
C MET A 373 4.81 1.95 -5.81
N LEU A 374 6.03 2.49 -5.86
CA LEU A 374 7.26 1.73 -5.65
C LEU A 374 7.29 1.10 -4.25
N THR A 375 6.89 1.85 -3.21
CA THR A 375 6.81 1.32 -1.84
C THR A 375 5.82 0.15 -1.76
N ILE A 376 4.64 0.29 -2.35
CA ILE A 376 3.60 -0.74 -2.30
C ILE A 376 4.00 -2.00 -3.09
N ALA A 377 4.70 -1.83 -4.21
CA ALA A 377 5.15 -2.94 -5.04
C ALA A 377 6.30 -3.75 -4.44
N THR A 378 7.18 -3.13 -3.66
CA THR A 378 8.47 -3.72 -3.25
C THR A 378 8.51 -4.20 -1.80
N THR A 379 7.48 -3.92 -0.99
CA THR A 379 7.45 -4.24 0.45
C THR A 379 6.65 -5.50 0.82
N GLY A 380 6.10 -6.21 -0.16
CA GLY A 380 5.42 -7.50 0.06
C GLY A 380 6.41 -8.65 0.28
N GLN A 381 5.95 -9.73 0.90
CA GLN A 381 6.74 -10.94 1.11
C GLN A 381 6.67 -11.94 -0.07
N ASP A 382 5.83 -11.64 -1.07
CA ASP A 382 5.71 -12.44 -2.28
C ASP A 382 6.94 -12.30 -3.20
N ALA A 383 7.16 -13.31 -4.03
CA ALA A 383 8.33 -13.37 -4.92
C ALA A 383 8.42 -12.18 -5.89
N THR A 384 7.29 -11.64 -6.34
CA THR A 384 7.28 -10.46 -7.23
C THR A 384 7.74 -9.21 -6.48
N SER A 385 7.29 -8.98 -5.25
CA SER A 385 7.81 -7.89 -4.42
C SER A 385 9.31 -7.99 -4.16
N LYS A 386 9.81 -9.19 -3.83
CA LYS A 386 11.25 -9.43 -3.65
C LYS A 386 12.06 -9.15 -4.92
N LYS A 387 11.58 -9.64 -6.07
CA LYS A 387 12.20 -9.40 -7.38
C LYS A 387 12.27 -7.90 -7.70
N LEU A 388 11.15 -7.18 -7.56
CA LEU A 388 11.09 -5.74 -7.83
C LEU A 388 11.96 -4.94 -6.84
N ALA A 389 12.06 -5.38 -5.58
CA ALA A 389 12.94 -4.76 -4.60
C ALA A 389 14.41 -4.92 -4.99
N ALA A 390 14.84 -6.13 -5.34
CA ALA A 390 16.21 -6.41 -5.81
C ALA A 390 16.55 -5.60 -7.06
N GLU A 391 15.64 -5.56 -8.04
CA GLU A 391 15.82 -4.77 -9.27
C GLU A 391 15.92 -3.27 -8.98
N MET A 392 15.04 -2.71 -8.13
CA MET A 392 15.11 -1.30 -7.74
C MET A 392 16.42 -0.96 -7.02
N ILE A 393 16.88 -1.82 -6.10
CA ILE A 393 18.14 -1.65 -5.39
C ILE A 393 19.30 -1.65 -6.38
N LYS A 394 19.33 -2.62 -7.30
CA LYS A 394 20.39 -2.75 -8.30
C LYS A 394 20.44 -1.55 -9.23
N THR A 395 19.31 -1.19 -9.85
CA THR A 395 19.22 -0.05 -10.75
C THR A 395 19.62 1.25 -10.04
N LEU A 396 19.09 1.53 -8.85
CA LEU A 396 19.43 2.78 -8.15
C LEU A 396 20.89 2.81 -7.72
N SER A 397 21.45 1.69 -7.26
CA SER A 397 22.88 1.58 -6.95
C SER A 397 23.75 1.92 -8.15
N ASP A 398 23.47 1.33 -9.31
CA ASP A 398 24.23 1.56 -10.54
C ASP A 398 24.10 3.03 -11.01
N GLN A 399 22.95 3.67 -10.78
CA GLN A 399 22.74 5.08 -11.15
C GLN A 399 23.45 6.08 -10.23
N VAL A 400 23.62 5.77 -8.94
CA VAL A 400 24.24 6.70 -7.97
C VAL A 400 25.71 6.43 -7.69
N ARG A 401 26.22 5.24 -8.02
CA ARG A 401 27.61 4.85 -7.71
C ARG A 401 28.62 5.88 -8.20
N ASP A 402 28.50 6.31 -9.45
CA ASP A 402 29.41 7.28 -10.08
C ASP A 402 29.29 8.70 -9.50
N ALA A 403 28.32 8.95 -8.62
CA ALA A 403 28.21 10.21 -7.90
C ALA A 403 29.21 10.31 -6.73
N PHE A 404 29.73 9.16 -6.29
CA PHE A 404 30.60 9.07 -5.14
C PHE A 404 32.06 8.90 -5.56
N GLY A 405 32.93 9.38 -4.68
CA GLY A 405 34.32 9.03 -4.67
C GLY A 405 34.81 8.98 -3.23
N LYS A 406 36.10 9.18 -3.07
CA LYS A 406 36.80 9.05 -1.80
C LYS A 406 37.59 10.32 -1.51
N GLU A 407 37.47 10.80 -0.27
CA GLU A 407 38.33 11.80 0.34
C GLU A 407 38.99 11.17 1.58
N THR A 408 40.26 10.76 1.47
CA THR A 408 41.02 10.10 2.56
C THR A 408 40.45 8.76 3.03
N GLU A 409 39.60 8.71 4.06
CA GLU A 409 38.91 7.49 4.55
C GLU A 409 37.38 7.65 4.53
N ASP A 410 36.90 8.82 4.08
CA ASP A 410 35.50 9.18 4.08
C ASP A 410 34.93 9.19 2.66
N LEU A 411 33.62 8.92 2.59
CA LEU A 411 32.86 9.00 1.35
C LEU A 411 32.66 10.46 0.94
N GLU A 412 32.92 10.76 -0.34
CA GLU A 412 32.76 12.11 -0.91
C GLU A 412 31.71 12.09 -2.04
N ILE A 413 30.80 13.06 -2.08
CA ILE A 413 29.89 13.24 -3.23
C ILE A 413 30.56 14.13 -4.28
N ARG A 414 31.24 13.51 -5.24
CA ARG A 414 31.93 14.21 -6.35
C ARG A 414 30.97 14.80 -7.38
N ASN A 415 29.80 14.18 -7.57
CA ASN A 415 28.78 14.68 -8.48
C ASN A 415 27.44 14.83 -7.75
N ARG A 416 27.27 16.00 -7.11
CA ARG A 416 26.09 16.32 -6.31
C ARG A 416 24.81 16.30 -7.14
N ASP A 417 24.84 16.76 -8.38
CA ASP A 417 23.68 16.79 -9.27
C ASP A 417 23.19 15.37 -9.62
N LEU A 418 24.12 14.43 -9.84
CA LEU A 418 23.80 13.02 -10.09
C LEU A 418 23.17 12.36 -8.85
N PHE A 419 23.70 12.63 -7.66
CA PHE A 419 23.14 12.10 -6.43
C PHE A 419 21.77 12.72 -6.09
N ASP A 420 21.67 14.06 -6.10
CA ASP A 420 20.45 14.81 -5.78
C ASP A 420 19.30 14.49 -6.74
N ARG A 421 19.62 14.04 -7.96
CA ARG A 421 18.62 13.53 -8.92
C ARG A 421 17.80 12.37 -8.36
N TYR A 422 18.35 11.49 -7.53
CA TYR A 422 17.68 10.26 -7.06
C TYR A 422 17.15 10.33 -5.63
N VAL A 423 17.42 11.42 -4.91
CA VAL A 423 16.94 11.66 -3.53
C VAL A 423 15.44 11.45 -3.36
N PRO A 424 14.55 11.84 -4.30
CA PRO A 424 13.12 11.56 -4.14
C PRO A 424 12.77 10.06 -4.03
N LEU A 425 13.68 9.15 -4.42
CA LEU A 425 13.53 7.70 -4.34
C LEU A 425 14.20 7.08 -3.10
N ALA A 426 14.87 7.87 -2.24
CA ALA A 426 15.52 7.38 -1.02
C ALA A 426 14.54 6.65 -0.09
N TYR A 427 13.36 7.25 0.16
CA TYR A 427 12.34 6.65 1.01
C TYR A 427 11.81 5.29 0.51
N PRO A 428 11.26 5.17 -0.73
CA PRO A 428 10.78 3.87 -1.21
C PRO A 428 11.90 2.83 -1.27
N LEU A 429 13.15 3.23 -1.60
CA LEU A 429 14.31 2.35 -1.57
C LEU A 429 14.58 1.82 -0.15
N GLY A 430 14.63 2.69 0.85
CA GLY A 430 14.83 2.29 2.24
C GLY A 430 13.71 1.39 2.77
N ARG A 431 12.45 1.65 2.39
CA ARG A 431 11.32 0.77 2.73
C ARG A 431 11.45 -0.60 2.09
N ALA A 432 11.89 -0.70 0.84
CA ALA A 432 12.11 -1.98 0.16
C ALA A 432 13.21 -2.81 0.83
N ILE A 433 14.33 -2.17 1.20
CA ILE A 433 15.42 -2.83 1.93
C ILE A 433 14.93 -3.27 3.32
N ALA A 434 14.23 -2.39 4.06
CA ALA A 434 13.69 -2.71 5.38
C ALA A 434 12.68 -3.88 5.35
N ALA A 435 11.80 -3.95 4.34
CA ALA A 435 10.87 -5.07 4.18
C ALA A 435 11.57 -6.39 3.85
N ASN A 436 12.81 -6.34 3.36
CA ASN A 436 13.66 -7.47 3.01
C ASN A 436 14.92 -7.50 3.88
N ILE A 437 14.82 -7.05 5.14
CA ILE A 437 15.98 -6.93 6.05
C ILE A 437 16.73 -8.25 6.24
N HIS A 438 16.01 -9.37 6.17
CA HIS A 438 16.62 -10.70 6.21
C HIS A 438 17.61 -10.91 5.05
N GLU A 439 17.27 -10.46 3.84
CA GLU A 439 18.14 -10.58 2.66
C GLU A 439 19.40 -9.71 2.81
N LEU A 440 19.31 -8.54 3.47
CA LEU A 440 20.48 -7.75 3.86
C LEU A 440 21.37 -8.53 4.83
N SER A 441 20.78 -9.14 5.86
CA SER A 441 21.50 -9.95 6.84
C SER A 441 22.23 -11.13 6.19
N GLU A 442 21.55 -11.92 5.35
CA GLU A 442 22.15 -13.05 4.62
C GLU A 442 23.30 -12.60 3.71
N LEU A 443 23.12 -11.48 3.00
CA LEU A 443 24.14 -10.91 2.13
C LEU A 443 25.39 -10.44 2.91
N LEU A 444 25.24 -9.93 4.13
CA LEU A 444 26.36 -9.49 4.98
C LEU A 444 27.03 -10.63 5.76
N LEU A 445 26.28 -11.66 6.11
CA LEU A 445 26.72 -12.80 6.93
C LEU A 445 27.29 -13.93 6.10
N ASN A 446 26.59 -14.31 5.04
CA ASN A 446 26.83 -15.52 4.26
C ASN A 446 27.33 -15.22 2.83
N ALA A 447 27.51 -13.94 2.49
CA ALA A 447 27.89 -13.48 1.15
C ALA A 447 26.94 -13.97 0.04
N GLU A 448 25.68 -14.22 0.41
CA GLU A 448 24.63 -14.55 -0.53
C GLU A 448 24.25 -13.33 -1.40
N LYS A 449 23.55 -13.59 -2.50
CA LYS A 449 23.02 -12.54 -3.37
C LYS A 449 21.53 -12.36 -3.12
N PHE A 450 21.09 -11.10 -3.06
CA PHE A 450 19.67 -10.78 -3.12
C PHE A 450 19.27 -10.55 -4.59
N GLY A 451 18.91 -11.63 -5.29
CA GLY A 451 18.76 -11.60 -6.75
C GLY A 451 20.09 -11.27 -7.42
N ASP A 452 20.15 -10.16 -8.17
CA ASP A 452 21.37 -9.67 -8.81
C ASP A 452 22.13 -8.62 -7.95
N VAL A 453 21.68 -8.35 -6.73
CA VAL A 453 22.29 -7.39 -5.81
C VAL A 453 23.46 -8.04 -5.07
N ALA A 454 24.67 -7.52 -5.30
CA ALA A 454 25.85 -7.83 -4.48
C ALA A 454 25.95 -6.90 -3.26
N ALA A 455 26.82 -7.24 -2.31
CA ALA A 455 27.02 -6.45 -1.09
C ALA A 455 27.43 -5.00 -1.35
N LYS A 456 28.27 -4.80 -2.37
CA LYS A 456 28.66 -3.49 -2.87
C LYS A 456 27.48 -2.71 -3.48
N ASP A 457 26.61 -3.38 -4.23
CA ASP A 457 25.41 -2.73 -4.77
C ASP A 457 24.50 -2.25 -3.63
N MET A 458 24.30 -3.10 -2.62
CA MET A 458 23.53 -2.79 -1.42
C MET A 458 24.11 -1.60 -0.64
N ALA A 459 25.44 -1.53 -0.48
CA ALA A 459 26.11 -0.42 0.21
C ALA A 459 25.76 0.94 -0.43
N TYR A 460 25.98 1.10 -1.74
CA TYR A 460 25.66 2.36 -2.44
C TYR A 460 24.16 2.68 -2.45
N ALA A 461 23.29 1.66 -2.58
CA ALA A 461 21.86 1.86 -2.47
C ALA A 461 21.47 2.36 -1.06
N MET A 462 22.10 1.83 -0.01
CA MET A 462 21.87 2.27 1.36
C MET A 462 22.42 3.67 1.63
N VAL A 463 23.50 4.12 0.98
CA VAL A 463 23.93 5.53 1.06
C VAL A 463 22.82 6.47 0.56
N LEU A 464 22.16 6.12 -0.56
CA LEU A 464 21.00 6.89 -1.03
C LEU A 464 19.81 6.76 -0.08
N ALA A 465 19.45 5.54 0.33
CA ALA A 465 18.27 5.28 1.14
C ALA A 465 18.36 5.95 2.51
N THR A 466 19.48 5.75 3.20
CA THR A 466 19.69 6.25 4.56
C THR A 466 19.78 7.77 4.60
N ARG A 467 19.96 8.49 3.47
CA ARG A 467 19.83 9.95 3.43
C ARG A 467 18.47 10.43 3.95
N ASP A 468 17.40 9.69 3.68
CA ASP A 468 16.06 10.00 4.18
C ASP A 468 15.88 9.44 5.59
N ASP A 469 15.57 10.32 6.55
CA ASP A 469 15.50 9.97 7.97
C ASP A 469 14.43 8.91 8.24
N ALA A 470 13.30 8.96 7.53
CA ALA A 470 12.21 8.00 7.69
C ALA A 470 12.56 6.63 7.08
N ALA A 471 13.38 6.60 6.02
CA ALA A 471 13.97 5.36 5.53
C ALA A 471 15.00 4.76 6.51
N PHE A 472 15.89 5.59 7.06
CA PHE A 472 16.84 5.15 8.09
C PHE A 472 16.12 4.58 9.32
N GLU A 473 15.10 5.28 9.80
CA GLU A 473 14.24 4.81 10.88
C GLU A 473 13.59 3.46 10.56
N ALA A 474 13.04 3.30 9.35
CA ALA A 474 12.44 2.03 8.92
C ALA A 474 13.45 0.87 8.91
N LEU A 475 14.69 1.13 8.47
CA LEU A 475 15.78 0.14 8.48
C LEU A 475 16.16 -0.28 9.91
N MET A 476 16.35 0.69 10.81
CA MET A 476 16.69 0.41 12.21
C MET A 476 15.59 -0.41 12.89
N ARG A 477 14.31 -0.02 12.70
CA ARG A 477 13.16 -0.76 13.24
C ARG A 477 13.09 -2.18 12.68
N ALA A 478 13.29 -2.35 11.37
CA ALA A 478 13.29 -3.67 10.75
C ALA A 478 14.40 -4.57 11.30
N GLN A 479 15.61 -4.03 11.51
CA GLN A 479 16.72 -4.79 12.08
C GLN A 479 16.50 -5.13 13.57
N THR A 480 15.87 -4.23 14.35
CA THR A 480 15.42 -4.53 15.71
C THR A 480 14.44 -5.70 15.74
N GLU A 481 13.44 -5.70 14.85
CA GLU A 481 12.46 -6.77 14.75
C GLU A 481 13.09 -8.08 14.26
N HIS A 482 14.04 -8.01 13.32
CA HIS A 482 14.82 -9.15 12.86
C HIS A 482 15.60 -9.81 14.01
N MET A 483 16.36 -9.03 14.79
CA MET A 483 17.09 -9.52 15.95
C MET A 483 16.14 -10.11 17.00
N ARG A 484 14.96 -9.52 17.22
CA ARG A 484 13.97 -10.03 18.17
C ARG A 484 13.49 -11.42 17.76
N ALA A 485 13.07 -11.54 16.51
CA ALA A 485 12.64 -12.82 15.95
C ALA A 485 13.76 -13.86 16.00
N ALA A 486 15.01 -13.47 15.71
CA ALA A 486 16.17 -14.36 15.79
C ALA A 486 16.43 -14.87 17.22
N LEU A 487 16.31 -14.01 18.23
CA LEU A 487 16.45 -14.38 19.64
C LEU A 487 15.28 -15.23 20.15
N ASP A 488 14.08 -15.07 19.60
CA ASP A 488 12.94 -15.92 19.98
C ASP A 488 13.15 -17.39 19.56
N THR A 489 13.96 -17.64 18.52
CA THR A 489 14.33 -19.00 18.06
C THR A 489 15.26 -19.76 19.00
N VAL A 490 15.81 -19.11 20.04
CA VAL A 490 16.70 -19.77 21.02
C VAL A 490 15.93 -20.92 21.71
N PRO A 491 16.48 -22.14 21.78
CA PRO A 491 15.83 -23.25 22.48
C PRO A 491 15.79 -23.03 24.00
N PRO A 492 14.81 -23.62 24.73
CA PRO A 492 14.79 -23.55 26.20
C PRO A 492 15.82 -24.51 26.82
N VAL A 493 16.31 -24.18 28.03
CA VAL A 493 17.18 -25.06 28.81
C VAL A 493 16.46 -26.38 29.09
N GLY A 494 17.15 -27.50 28.88
CA GLY A 494 16.62 -28.85 29.09
C GLY A 494 15.84 -29.42 27.91
N LEU A 495 15.87 -28.77 26.73
CA LEU A 495 15.34 -29.35 25.50
C LEU A 495 16.07 -30.66 25.17
N ASN A 496 15.34 -31.75 24.95
CA ASN A 496 15.89 -33.04 24.59
C ASN A 496 14.89 -33.85 23.74
N ALA A 497 15.32 -35.00 23.22
CA ALA A 497 14.49 -35.80 22.31
C ALA A 497 13.16 -36.27 22.92
N SER A 498 13.03 -36.32 24.25
CA SER A 498 11.82 -36.76 24.95
C SER A 498 10.79 -35.64 25.16
N ASN A 499 11.21 -34.37 25.14
CA ASN A 499 10.32 -33.22 25.35
C ASN A 499 10.22 -32.27 24.15
N ALA A 500 11.00 -32.47 23.08
CA ALA A 500 11.06 -31.61 21.91
C ALA A 500 9.68 -31.33 21.29
N GLU A 501 8.92 -32.38 20.96
CA GLU A 501 7.60 -32.23 20.32
C GLU A 501 6.63 -31.43 21.21
N ARG A 502 6.68 -31.64 22.53
CA ARG A 502 5.85 -30.91 23.50
C ARG A 502 6.21 -29.42 23.57
N LEU A 503 7.49 -29.08 23.32
CA LEU A 503 8.01 -27.73 23.35
C LEU A 503 8.00 -27.06 21.95
N GLY A 504 7.46 -27.73 20.93
CA GLY A 504 7.36 -27.20 19.56
C GLY A 504 8.62 -27.37 18.72
N PHE A 505 9.54 -28.26 19.12
CA PHE A 505 10.78 -28.56 18.42
C PHE A 505 10.78 -29.99 17.84
N THR A 506 11.61 -30.22 16.84
CA THR A 506 11.86 -31.52 16.25
C THR A 506 13.07 -32.22 16.90
N LYS A 507 13.20 -33.54 16.72
CA LYS A 507 14.40 -34.27 17.16
C LYS A 507 15.68 -33.83 16.42
N SER A 508 15.54 -33.32 15.19
CA SER A 508 16.65 -32.69 14.46
C SER A 508 17.08 -31.38 15.11
N ASP A 509 16.14 -30.59 15.61
CA ASP A 509 16.45 -29.32 16.29
C ASP A 509 17.25 -29.56 17.57
N VAL A 510 16.94 -30.62 18.33
CA VAL A 510 17.75 -31.01 19.50
C VAL A 510 19.21 -31.24 19.11
N LYS A 511 19.46 -31.98 18.01
CA LYS A 511 20.84 -32.21 17.53
C LYS A 511 21.50 -30.94 16.99
N GLN A 512 20.72 -30.03 16.42
CA GLN A 512 21.23 -28.77 15.90
C GLN A 512 21.68 -27.84 17.03
N TYR A 513 21.00 -27.90 18.18
CA TYR A 513 21.24 -27.01 19.31
C TYR A 513 22.07 -27.62 20.45
N ASP A 514 22.24 -28.93 20.49
CA ASP A 514 23.14 -29.64 21.41
C ASP A 514 24.57 -29.60 20.87
N PHE A 515 25.31 -28.54 21.21
CA PHE A 515 26.66 -28.31 20.68
C PHE A 515 27.71 -29.22 21.34
N ASN A 516 27.43 -29.71 22.54
CA ASN A 516 28.35 -30.59 23.27
C ASN A 516 28.06 -32.09 23.08
N GLY A 517 26.95 -32.44 22.42
CA GLY A 517 26.58 -33.81 22.05
C GLY A 517 26.11 -34.67 23.23
N ASN A 518 25.68 -34.08 24.34
CA ASN A 518 25.29 -34.81 25.54
C ASN A 518 23.83 -35.32 25.50
N GLY A 519 23.09 -35.04 24.43
CA GLY A 519 21.70 -35.45 24.21
C GLY A 519 20.65 -34.48 24.75
N GLN A 520 21.05 -33.33 25.29
CA GLN A 520 20.17 -32.27 25.78
C GLN A 520 20.78 -30.88 25.54
N VAL A 521 19.94 -29.87 25.34
CA VAL A 521 20.38 -28.48 25.29
C VAL A 521 20.51 -27.96 26.72
N ASP A 522 21.71 -27.65 27.15
CA ASP A 522 21.98 -27.08 28.47
C ASP A 522 22.28 -25.57 28.40
N LYS A 523 22.63 -24.97 29.55
CA LYS A 523 22.92 -23.53 29.64
C LYS A 523 24.16 -23.14 28.82
N SER A 524 25.13 -24.03 28.66
CA SER A 524 26.32 -23.76 27.85
C SER A 524 26.00 -23.69 26.37
N ASP A 525 25.11 -24.59 25.89
CA ASP A 525 24.65 -24.58 24.50
C ASP A 525 23.86 -23.31 24.17
N ILE A 526 22.94 -22.92 25.04
CA ILE A 526 22.14 -21.69 24.88
C ILE A 526 23.03 -20.45 24.95
N LYS A 527 24.04 -20.43 25.83
CA LYS A 527 25.00 -19.33 25.87
C LYS A 527 25.72 -19.21 24.53
N GLN A 528 26.22 -20.31 23.97
CA GLN A 528 26.90 -20.29 22.67
C GLN A 528 25.96 -19.80 21.55
N PHE A 529 24.72 -20.28 21.53
CA PHE A 529 23.74 -19.84 20.53
C PHE A 529 23.44 -18.33 20.65
N LEU A 530 23.30 -17.81 21.88
CA LEU A 530 23.13 -16.38 22.12
C LEU A 530 24.36 -15.56 21.69
N VAL A 531 25.59 -16.08 21.87
CA VAL A 531 26.83 -15.45 21.36
C VAL A 531 26.80 -15.36 19.84
N ASP A 532 26.44 -16.45 19.17
CA ASP A 532 26.37 -16.52 17.72
C ASP A 532 25.31 -15.55 17.18
N ARG A 533 24.13 -15.49 17.81
CA ARG A 533 23.06 -14.55 17.47
C ARG A 533 23.44 -13.10 17.75
N ALA A 534 24.07 -12.80 18.88
CA ALA A 534 24.55 -11.46 19.19
C ALA A 534 25.54 -10.97 18.12
N THR A 535 26.47 -11.83 17.70
CA THR A 535 27.46 -11.52 16.66
C THR A 535 26.80 -11.36 15.29
N ALA A 536 25.90 -12.27 14.91
CA ALA A 536 25.21 -12.24 13.62
C ALA A 536 24.36 -10.97 13.47
N GLU A 537 23.61 -10.60 14.51
CA GLU A 537 22.70 -9.45 14.47
C GLU A 537 23.43 -8.10 14.64
N ALA A 538 24.59 -8.09 15.32
CA ALA A 538 25.44 -6.90 15.44
C ALA A 538 25.95 -6.39 14.08
N ARG A 539 26.23 -7.29 13.13
CA ARG A 539 26.83 -6.94 11.83
C ARG A 539 25.90 -6.05 10.98
N PRO A 540 24.62 -6.42 10.70
CA PRO A 540 23.72 -5.53 9.97
C PRO A 540 23.43 -4.22 10.70
N PHE A 541 23.35 -4.22 12.04
CA PHE A 541 23.22 -2.97 12.81
C PHE A 541 24.41 -2.03 12.57
N GLY A 542 25.64 -2.55 12.69
CA GLY A 542 26.87 -1.78 12.47
C GLY A 542 26.92 -1.24 11.04
N PHE A 543 26.55 -2.08 10.07
CA PHE A 543 26.47 -1.72 8.67
C PHE A 543 25.50 -0.57 8.40
N ILE A 544 24.26 -0.63 8.90
CA ILE A 544 23.24 0.42 8.71
C ILE A 544 23.71 1.75 9.32
N VAL A 545 24.23 1.71 10.55
CA VAL A 545 24.69 2.90 11.29
C VAL A 545 25.89 3.55 10.61
N GLU A 546 26.89 2.76 10.22
CA GLU A 546 28.09 3.27 9.56
C GLU A 546 27.82 3.78 8.15
N ILE A 547 26.98 3.12 7.34
CA ILE A 547 26.57 3.64 6.03
C ILE A 547 25.88 5.01 6.17
N ARG A 548 25.01 5.19 7.18
CA ARG A 548 24.39 6.49 7.44
C ARG A 548 25.41 7.54 7.87
N ARG A 549 26.39 7.18 8.73
CA ARG A 549 27.48 8.09 9.11
C ARG A 549 28.23 8.57 7.87
N GLN A 550 28.66 7.64 7.02
CA GLN A 550 29.33 7.95 5.73
C GLN A 550 28.46 8.83 4.83
N ALA A 551 27.15 8.54 4.73
CA ALA A 551 26.23 9.36 3.94
C ALA A 551 26.06 10.79 4.47
N LEU A 552 26.12 10.99 5.80
CA LEU A 552 26.06 12.31 6.44
C LEU A 552 27.37 13.08 6.24
N ILE A 553 28.52 12.42 6.39
CA ILE A 553 29.83 13.02 6.12
C ILE A 553 29.93 13.47 4.67
N ALA A 554 29.53 12.60 3.73
CA ALA A 554 29.50 12.92 2.30
C ALA A 554 28.56 14.10 1.97
N GLN A 555 27.59 14.41 2.83
CA GLN A 555 26.71 15.57 2.71
C GLN A 555 27.30 16.87 3.31
N GLY A 556 28.53 16.83 3.81
CA GLY A 556 29.24 17.98 4.36
C GLY A 556 29.03 18.20 5.86
N LEU A 557 28.45 17.23 6.57
CA LEU A 557 28.50 17.25 8.03
C LEU A 557 29.90 16.81 8.46
N ASP A 558 30.52 17.56 9.37
CA ASP A 558 31.70 17.04 10.05
C ASP A 558 31.33 15.80 10.87
N ASP A 559 32.30 14.93 11.10
CA ASP A 559 32.13 13.63 11.75
C ASP A 559 31.38 13.73 13.09
N LYS A 560 31.70 14.75 13.90
CA LYS A 560 31.04 14.97 15.20
C LYS A 560 29.57 15.33 15.05
N LYS A 561 29.22 16.19 14.09
CA LYS A 561 27.82 16.54 13.81
C LYS A 561 27.05 15.39 13.16
N ALA A 562 27.71 14.57 12.35
CA ALA A 562 27.10 13.37 11.79
C ALA A 562 26.74 12.39 12.93
N ASP A 563 27.65 12.20 13.88
CA ASP A 563 27.39 11.44 15.11
C ASP A 563 26.24 12.04 15.93
N GLU A 564 26.22 13.35 16.18
CA GLU A 564 25.12 13.99 16.93
C GLU A 564 23.76 13.89 16.23
N ALA A 565 23.70 14.04 14.90
CA ALA A 565 22.47 13.92 14.14
C ALA A 565 21.93 12.48 14.19
N LEU A 566 22.82 11.50 14.01
CA LEU A 566 22.51 10.08 14.11
C LEU A 566 22.00 9.71 15.52
N LYS A 567 22.41 10.44 16.56
CA LYS A 567 21.94 10.29 17.95
C LYS A 567 20.45 10.49 18.10
N SER A 568 20.01 11.64 17.62
CA SER A 568 18.60 12.04 17.69
C SER A 568 17.72 11.06 16.92
N MET A 569 18.21 10.61 15.76
CA MET A 569 17.47 9.72 14.86
C MET A 569 17.34 8.29 15.41
N VAL A 570 18.43 7.69 15.89
CA VAL A 570 18.39 6.34 16.49
C VAL A 570 17.54 6.34 17.76
N GLY A 571 17.69 7.35 18.62
CA GLY A 571 16.86 7.49 19.83
C GLY A 571 15.36 7.53 19.53
N SER A 572 14.97 8.23 18.46
CA SER A 572 13.57 8.32 18.01
C SER A 572 13.07 7.01 17.38
N ALA A 573 13.94 6.30 16.66
CA ALA A 573 13.60 5.05 15.96
C ALA A 573 13.38 3.85 16.90
N LEU A 574 14.08 3.80 18.05
CA LEU A 574 14.14 2.62 18.91
C LEU A 574 13.12 2.57 20.06
N GLY A 575 12.13 3.48 20.09
CA GLY A 575 11.11 3.57 21.15
C GLY A 575 10.09 2.41 21.26
N LEU A 576 10.47 1.15 21.00
CA LEU A 576 9.55 0.00 20.84
C LEU A 576 9.82 -1.24 21.72
N LEU A 577 10.79 -1.23 22.63
CA LEU A 577 10.95 -2.36 23.57
C LEU A 577 9.91 -2.30 24.71
N PRO A 578 9.50 -3.44 25.28
CA PRO A 578 8.43 -3.51 26.27
C PRO A 578 8.69 -2.54 27.43
N VAL A 579 7.78 -1.57 27.56
CA VAL A 579 7.78 -0.64 28.69
C VAL A 579 7.40 -1.44 29.95
N PRO A 580 8.21 -1.39 31.01
CA PRO A 580 7.88 -2.04 32.28
C PRO A 580 6.48 -1.63 32.76
N GLY A 581 5.62 -2.61 33.07
CA GLY A 581 4.22 -2.39 33.44
C GLY A 581 3.23 -2.24 32.26
N ALA A 582 3.64 -2.51 31.01
CA ALA A 582 2.74 -2.64 29.87
C ALA A 582 2.44 -4.13 29.58
N LYS A 583 1.16 -4.47 29.35
CA LYS A 583 0.77 -5.82 28.93
C LYS A 583 1.48 -6.19 27.62
N PRO A 584 1.90 -7.46 27.43
CA PRO A 584 2.43 -7.94 26.17
C PRO A 584 1.47 -7.55 25.03
N VAL A 585 2.03 -7.04 23.94
CA VAL A 585 1.28 -6.69 22.71
C VAL A 585 0.40 -7.86 22.21
N GLY A 586 0.72 -9.09 22.62
CA GLY A 586 -0.06 -10.31 22.36
C GLY A 586 -1.47 -10.41 22.98
N GLU A 587 -1.84 -9.63 24.02
CA GLU A 587 -3.24 -9.63 24.52
C GLU A 587 -4.11 -8.57 23.84
N LEU A 588 -3.54 -7.42 23.46
CA LEU A 588 -4.18 -6.48 22.52
C LEU A 588 -4.34 -7.12 21.13
N ALA A 589 -3.54 -8.16 20.83
CA ALA A 589 -3.67 -8.93 19.62
C ALA A 589 -4.96 -9.76 19.54
N LYS A 590 -5.54 -10.24 20.64
CA LYS A 590 -6.69 -11.17 20.52
C LYS A 590 -8.01 -10.50 20.11
N GLY A 591 -8.23 -9.23 20.46
CA GLY A 591 -9.48 -8.52 20.15
C GLY A 591 -9.55 -7.95 18.73
N VAL A 592 -8.41 -7.59 18.15
CA VAL A 592 -8.30 -6.96 16.81
C VAL A 592 -7.55 -7.86 15.80
N PHE A 593 -6.68 -8.76 16.26
CA PHE A 593 -5.86 -9.64 15.41
C PHE A 593 -6.37 -11.08 15.34
N GLY A 594 -7.46 -11.43 16.02
CA GLY A 594 -8.12 -12.75 15.90
C GLY A 594 -8.59 -13.07 14.48
N GLU A 595 -8.90 -12.05 13.67
CA GLU A 595 -9.24 -12.21 12.24
C GLU A 595 -8.02 -12.00 11.30
N LEU A 596 -6.85 -11.64 11.82
CA LEU A 596 -5.67 -11.23 11.03
C LEU A 596 -4.43 -12.14 11.19
N LEU A 597 -4.47 -13.19 12.01
CA LEU A 597 -3.33 -14.10 12.27
C LEU A 597 -3.23 -15.29 11.28
N GLY A 598 -3.38 -15.02 9.99
CA GLY A 598 -2.99 -15.95 8.93
C GLY A 598 -1.79 -15.40 8.16
N ASN A 599 -0.61 -15.98 8.38
CA ASN A 599 0.69 -15.74 7.72
C ASN A 599 1.54 -14.58 8.27
N GLY A 600 2.64 -14.94 8.93
CA GLY A 600 3.34 -14.17 9.97
C GLY A 600 4.41 -13.15 9.56
N TYR A 601 4.46 -12.68 8.31
CA TYR A 601 5.39 -11.59 7.94
C TYR A 601 4.76 -10.48 7.06
N ASP A 602 3.68 -10.78 6.33
CA ASP A 602 3.04 -9.84 5.38
C ASP A 602 2.39 -8.61 6.05
N LYS A 603 2.09 -8.68 7.36
CA LYS A 603 1.39 -7.63 8.11
C LYS A 603 2.32 -6.78 8.98
N LEU A 604 3.60 -7.14 9.06
CA LEU A 604 4.59 -6.51 9.92
C LEU A 604 5.50 -5.50 9.18
N ALA A 605 5.32 -5.29 7.87
CA ALA A 605 6.15 -4.36 7.08
C ALA A 605 5.40 -3.12 6.53
N GLY A 606 4.11 -2.93 6.88
CA GLY A 606 3.22 -1.90 6.30
C GLY A 606 2.51 -0.97 7.30
N ALA A 607 1.59 -0.13 6.78
CA ALA A 607 0.86 0.97 7.45
C ALA A 607 0.18 0.62 8.79
N ALA A 608 -0.04 -0.67 9.09
CA ALA A 608 -0.51 -1.12 10.40
C ALA A 608 0.51 -0.79 11.51
N TYR A 609 1.82 -0.83 11.22
CA TYR A 609 2.85 -0.44 12.18
C TYR A 609 2.93 1.06 12.42
N ASP A 610 2.73 1.90 11.40
CA ASP A 610 2.72 3.35 11.57
C ASP A 610 1.56 3.80 12.48
N GLU A 611 0.42 3.10 12.40
CA GLU A 611 -0.75 3.32 13.27
C GLU A 611 -0.50 2.81 14.70
N ILE A 612 0.14 1.64 14.85
CA ILE A 612 0.54 1.09 16.16
C ILE A 612 1.60 1.98 16.83
N ALA A 613 2.62 2.43 16.09
CA ALA A 613 3.67 3.30 16.59
C ALA A 613 3.11 4.68 16.98
N LYS A 614 2.17 5.24 16.21
CA LYS A 614 1.42 6.45 16.60
C LYS A 614 0.63 6.23 17.89
N GLN A 615 -0.10 5.13 18.02
CA GLN A 615 -0.89 4.85 19.22
C GLN A 615 -0.01 4.61 20.45
N VAL A 616 1.16 3.98 20.28
CA VAL A 616 2.13 3.77 21.36
C VAL A 616 2.81 5.08 21.77
N ALA A 617 3.29 5.87 20.80
CA ALA A 617 3.88 7.18 21.06
C ALA A 617 2.87 8.15 21.70
N GLN A 618 1.62 8.13 21.25
CA GLN A 618 0.54 8.96 21.77
C GLN A 618 0.13 8.53 23.19
N ARG A 619 0.08 7.22 23.49
CA ARG A 619 -0.15 6.73 24.86
C ARG A 619 1.02 7.03 25.81
N MET A 620 2.27 6.98 25.32
CA MET A 620 3.45 7.37 26.10
C MET A 620 3.42 8.87 26.44
N PHE A 621 3.01 9.70 25.49
CA PHE A 621 2.82 11.13 25.68
C PHE A 621 1.67 11.47 26.64
N GLU A 622 0.52 10.81 26.51
CA GLU A 622 -0.67 11.04 27.34
C GLU A 622 -0.52 10.57 28.79
N HIS A 623 0.34 9.57 29.08
CA HIS A 623 0.54 9.04 30.44
C HIS A 623 1.76 9.61 31.17
N GLY A 624 2.48 10.57 30.58
CA GLY A 624 3.70 11.14 31.17
C GLY A 624 4.78 10.10 31.49
N ARG A 625 4.71 8.92 30.87
CA ARG A 625 5.67 7.83 31.06
C ARG A 625 6.85 8.07 30.13
N THR A 626 7.71 9.01 30.49
CA THR A 626 9.04 9.09 29.90
C THR A 626 9.82 7.86 30.35
N MET A 627 10.55 7.24 29.43
CA MET A 627 11.59 6.30 29.82
C MET A 627 12.54 7.00 30.82
N ASP A 628 13.03 6.24 31.81
CA ASP A 628 13.80 6.64 33.00
C ASP A 628 14.80 7.80 32.77
N GLU A 629 15.24 8.51 33.81
CA GLU A 629 16.36 9.50 33.73
C GLU A 629 17.64 8.89 33.09
N THR A 630 17.75 7.56 33.09
CA THR A 630 18.78 6.76 32.40
C THR A 630 18.71 6.85 30.86
N HIS A 631 17.57 7.22 30.28
CA HIS A 631 17.40 7.46 28.84
C HIS A 631 17.70 8.92 28.44
N ALA A 632 17.61 9.86 29.39
CA ALA A 632 18.08 11.23 29.22
C ALA A 632 19.63 11.32 29.17
N THR A 633 20.33 10.24 29.54
CA THR A 633 21.80 10.13 29.61
C THR A 633 22.40 9.25 28.50
N LEU A 634 21.69 9.05 27.38
CA LEU A 634 22.28 8.40 26.20
C LEU A 634 23.38 9.32 25.62
N ALA A 635 24.64 8.99 25.83
CA ALA A 635 25.77 9.82 25.42
C ALA A 635 26.05 9.77 23.91
N ASN A 636 25.80 8.64 23.22
CA ASN A 636 26.02 8.42 21.78
C ASN A 636 25.05 7.34 21.20
N ASN A 637 24.93 7.26 19.88
CA ASN A 637 24.00 6.46 19.04
C ASN A 637 24.33 4.98 19.09
N ARG A 638 25.65 4.70 19.10
CA ARG A 638 26.18 3.36 19.34
C ARG A 638 25.67 2.82 20.66
N LEU A 639 25.69 3.65 21.70
CA LEU A 639 25.12 3.29 23.00
C LEU A 639 23.61 3.00 22.91
N ALA A 640 22.83 3.69 22.08
CA ALA A 640 21.40 3.39 21.93
C ALA A 640 21.15 2.00 21.30
N ALA A 641 21.91 1.63 20.26
CA ALA A 641 21.84 0.28 19.67
C ALA A 641 22.39 -0.80 20.63
N GLU A 642 23.47 -0.50 21.36
CA GLU A 642 24.04 -1.40 22.38
C GLU A 642 23.07 -1.60 23.56
N ARG A 643 22.35 -0.55 23.99
CA ARG A 643 21.31 -0.63 25.02
C ARG A 643 20.07 -1.39 24.54
N LEU A 644 19.71 -1.24 23.27
CA LEU A 644 18.66 -2.05 22.66
C LEU A 644 19.05 -3.54 22.69
N ALA A 645 20.28 -3.86 22.25
CA ALA A 645 20.81 -5.22 22.29
C ALA A 645 20.85 -5.76 23.72
N GLU A 646 21.25 -4.96 24.71
CA GLU A 646 21.20 -5.32 26.14
C GLU A 646 19.81 -5.73 26.59
N GLN A 647 18.81 -4.91 26.29
CA GLN A 647 17.43 -5.22 26.68
C GLN A 647 16.95 -6.51 26.01
N MET A 648 17.25 -6.71 24.72
CA MET A 648 16.82 -7.88 23.98
C MET A 648 17.54 -9.17 24.42
N LEU A 649 18.85 -9.11 24.66
CA LEU A 649 19.63 -10.24 25.13
C LEU A 649 19.26 -10.62 26.58
N ALA A 650 19.11 -9.64 27.47
CA ALA A 650 18.65 -9.90 28.84
C ALA A 650 17.23 -10.49 28.86
N THR A 651 16.37 -10.03 27.94
CA THR A 651 15.02 -10.59 27.75
C THR A 651 15.07 -12.03 27.27
N ALA A 652 15.90 -12.33 26.27
CA ALA A 652 16.09 -13.69 25.78
C ALA A 652 16.63 -14.60 26.88
N MET A 653 17.62 -14.16 27.65
CA MET A 653 18.16 -14.93 28.77
C MET A 653 17.10 -15.22 29.85
N LEU A 654 16.27 -14.23 30.21
CA LEU A 654 15.20 -14.44 31.17
C LEU A 654 14.16 -15.44 30.66
N ASN A 655 13.72 -15.29 29.41
CA ASN A 655 12.68 -16.14 28.82
C ASN A 655 13.13 -17.58 28.55
N LYS A 656 14.44 -17.86 28.58
CA LYS A 656 15.01 -19.18 28.31
C LYS A 656 15.61 -19.82 29.58
N ASP A 657 15.19 -19.35 30.76
CA ASP A 657 15.61 -19.87 32.08
C ASP A 657 17.13 -19.87 32.32
N MET A 658 17.87 -19.04 31.57
CA MET A 658 19.33 -18.92 31.73
C MET A 658 19.68 -18.32 33.09
N LEU A 659 18.82 -17.42 33.58
CA LEU A 659 19.04 -16.66 34.81
C LEU A 659 18.60 -17.42 36.08
N ASP A 660 17.92 -18.55 35.95
CA ASP A 660 17.42 -19.33 37.08
C ASP A 660 18.56 -19.98 37.88
N GLY A 661 18.46 -19.95 39.21
CA GLY A 661 19.44 -20.56 40.12
C GLY A 661 20.69 -19.71 40.37
N LEU A 662 20.80 -18.52 39.77
CA LEU A 662 21.82 -17.52 40.09
C LEU A 662 21.37 -16.75 41.34
N GLY A 663 21.94 -17.07 42.51
CA GLY A 663 21.53 -16.61 43.85
C GLY A 663 20.79 -15.26 43.93
N HIS A 664 19.46 -15.31 43.93
CA HIS A 664 18.57 -14.14 43.93
C HIS A 664 18.38 -13.57 45.35
N LYS A 665 19.41 -12.98 45.96
CA LYS A 665 19.27 -12.35 47.28
C LYS A 665 18.43 -11.06 47.17
N LYS A 666 17.22 -11.03 47.76
CA LYS A 666 16.35 -9.85 48.02
C LYS A 666 16.47 -8.65 47.04
N HIS A 667 16.49 -8.88 45.73
CA HIS A 667 16.47 -7.79 44.75
C HIS A 667 15.02 -7.33 44.49
N SER A 668 14.83 -6.04 44.21
CA SER A 668 13.49 -5.43 44.03
C SER A 668 12.71 -6.01 42.83
N PHE A 669 13.43 -6.56 41.85
CA PHE A 669 12.91 -7.21 40.65
C PHE A 669 12.62 -8.72 40.83
N THR A 670 12.69 -9.24 42.06
CA THR A 670 12.39 -10.65 42.37
C THR A 670 11.07 -10.79 43.14
N THR A 671 10.44 -11.96 43.05
CA THR A 671 9.18 -12.31 43.71
C THR A 671 9.18 -13.78 44.17
N GLY A 672 8.32 -14.11 45.13
CA GLY A 672 8.11 -15.49 45.60
C GLY A 672 9.17 -16.05 46.58
N ASN A 673 8.94 -17.29 47.02
CA ASN A 673 9.86 -18.09 47.83
C ASN A 673 9.85 -19.55 47.32
N PRO A 674 10.89 -20.05 46.65
CA PRO A 674 12.19 -19.40 46.43
C PRO A 674 12.09 -18.17 45.51
N PRO A 675 12.95 -17.16 45.70
CA PRO A 675 12.92 -15.93 44.90
C PRO A 675 13.17 -16.23 43.42
N ARG A 676 12.29 -15.72 42.55
CA ARG A 676 12.36 -15.78 41.08
C ARG A 676 12.33 -14.36 40.50
N ILE A 677 12.92 -14.17 39.33
CA ILE A 677 12.85 -12.88 38.63
C ILE A 677 11.41 -12.65 38.14
N LYS A 678 10.88 -11.45 38.36
CA LYS A 678 9.53 -11.08 37.90
C LYS A 678 9.48 -11.11 36.36
N PRO A 679 8.36 -11.47 35.74
CA PRO A 679 8.13 -11.18 34.33
C PRO A 679 8.27 -9.67 34.05
N PHE A 680 8.76 -9.28 32.88
CA PHE A 680 8.94 -7.86 32.52
C PHE A 680 7.68 -7.01 32.67
N ALA A 681 6.51 -7.59 32.36
CA ALA A 681 5.21 -6.93 32.52
C ALA A 681 4.88 -6.56 33.99
N GLU A 682 5.56 -7.17 34.96
CA GLU A 682 5.36 -6.97 36.39
C GLU A 682 6.46 -6.10 37.04
N MET A 683 7.47 -5.69 36.27
CA MET A 683 8.51 -4.78 36.75
C MET A 683 8.10 -3.32 36.61
N THR A 684 8.47 -2.47 37.57
CA THR A 684 8.48 -1.01 37.37
C THR A 684 9.70 -0.59 36.53
N PRO A 685 9.75 0.64 35.95
CA PRO A 685 10.93 1.13 35.25
C PRO A 685 12.22 1.01 36.08
N GLN A 686 12.17 1.41 37.35
CA GLN A 686 13.34 1.31 38.23
C GLN A 686 13.73 -0.14 38.54
N GLN A 687 12.76 -1.05 38.71
CA GLN A 687 13.02 -2.47 38.90
C GLN A 687 13.66 -3.09 37.65
N TYR A 688 13.22 -2.67 36.46
CA TYR A 688 13.77 -3.12 35.19
C TYR A 688 15.20 -2.59 34.98
N SER A 689 15.46 -1.32 35.24
CA SER A 689 16.80 -0.74 35.22
C SER A 689 17.77 -1.47 36.16
N GLN A 690 17.31 -1.81 37.38
CA GLN A 690 18.07 -2.61 38.34
C GLN A 690 18.29 -4.05 37.86
N PHE A 691 17.29 -4.65 37.19
CA PHE A 691 17.42 -5.97 36.59
C PHE A 691 18.48 -5.99 35.48
N LEU A 692 18.47 -5.01 34.56
CA LEU A 692 19.47 -4.93 33.48
C LEU A 692 20.89 -4.78 34.03
N ALA A 693 21.08 -3.90 35.02
CA ALA A 693 22.38 -3.72 35.69
C ALA A 693 22.86 -5.03 36.36
N TRP A 694 21.96 -5.76 37.03
CA TRP A 694 22.27 -7.06 37.61
C TRP A 694 22.57 -8.13 36.54
N ALA A 695 21.79 -8.19 35.46
CA ALA A 695 21.96 -9.18 34.39
C ALA A 695 23.32 -9.02 33.70
N ARG A 696 23.75 -7.76 33.52
CA ARG A 696 25.08 -7.37 33.07
C ARG A 696 26.16 -7.91 34.01
N GLU A 697 26.16 -7.47 35.28
CA GLU A 697 27.25 -7.75 36.22
C GLU A 697 27.31 -9.21 36.72
N SER A 698 26.14 -9.82 36.93
CA SER A 698 26.00 -11.10 37.65
C SER A 698 25.22 -12.16 36.87
N GLY A 699 24.43 -11.76 35.86
CA GLY A 699 23.61 -12.67 35.04
C GLY A 699 24.35 -13.31 33.87
N GLY A 700 25.59 -12.90 33.58
CA GLY A 700 26.40 -13.42 32.49
C GLY A 700 26.16 -12.75 31.13
N ALA A 701 25.42 -11.63 31.09
CA ALA A 701 25.16 -10.89 29.86
C ALA A 701 26.38 -10.11 29.35
N ASN A 702 27.37 -9.81 30.21
CA ASN A 702 28.58 -9.06 29.83
C ASN A 702 29.28 -9.62 28.60
N ASP A 703 29.52 -10.93 28.54
CA ASP A 703 30.21 -11.57 27.40
C ASP A 703 29.40 -11.42 26.10
N LEU A 704 28.06 -11.55 26.16
CA LEU A 704 27.19 -11.35 24.99
C LEU A 704 27.21 -9.90 24.51
N LEU A 705 27.19 -8.95 25.44
CA LEU A 705 27.26 -7.52 25.18
C LEU A 705 28.61 -7.13 24.59
N ASP A 706 29.71 -7.60 25.18
CA ASP A 706 31.06 -7.34 24.69
C ASP A 706 31.23 -7.87 23.26
N ARG A 707 30.68 -9.05 22.95
CA ARG A 707 30.71 -9.62 21.59
C ARG A 707 29.87 -8.80 20.61
N PHE A 708 28.67 -8.40 21.02
CA PHE A 708 27.82 -7.52 20.23
C PHE A 708 28.52 -6.19 19.96
N GLU A 709 28.99 -5.51 21.00
CA GLU A 709 29.66 -4.20 20.94
C GLU A 709 30.87 -4.23 20.01
N ASN A 710 31.77 -5.21 20.19
CA ASN A 710 32.97 -5.34 19.37
C ASN A 710 32.62 -5.57 17.89
N THR A 711 31.63 -6.41 17.61
CA THR A 711 31.21 -6.72 16.23
C THR A 711 30.47 -5.55 15.59
N PHE A 712 29.60 -4.90 16.35
CA PHE A 712 28.82 -3.74 15.92
C PHE A 712 29.71 -2.54 15.56
N ARG A 713 30.84 -2.41 16.25
CA ARG A 713 31.83 -1.35 16.01
C ARG A 713 32.81 -1.65 14.87
N GLU A 714 32.77 -2.84 14.28
CA GLU A 714 33.62 -3.21 13.14
C GLU A 714 33.10 -2.55 11.84
N THR A 715 33.84 -1.57 11.31
CA THR A 715 33.43 -0.80 10.11
C THR A 715 34.10 -1.25 8.82
N THR A 716 35.04 -2.20 8.88
CA THR A 716 35.90 -2.59 7.74
C THR A 716 35.10 -3.01 6.51
N LYS A 717 34.03 -3.79 6.69
CA LYS A 717 33.17 -4.22 5.58
C LYS A 717 32.49 -3.07 4.85
N VAL A 718 32.06 -2.03 5.57
CA VAL A 718 31.46 -0.83 4.96
C VAL A 718 32.50 -0.11 4.12
N HIS A 719 33.72 0.03 4.65
CA HIS A 719 34.82 0.67 3.95
C HIS A 719 35.21 -0.13 2.70
N ASP A 720 35.20 -1.46 2.76
CA ASP A 720 35.47 -2.33 1.60
C ASP A 720 34.42 -2.17 0.51
N TYR A 721 33.15 -2.20 0.89
CA TYR A 721 32.05 -2.13 -0.08
C TYR A 721 31.86 -0.73 -0.68
N LEU A 722 32.28 0.33 0.02
CA LEU A 722 32.28 1.70 -0.49
C LEU A 722 33.61 2.12 -1.14
N ASP A 723 34.56 1.19 -1.34
CA ASP A 723 35.90 1.45 -1.88
C ASP A 723 36.70 2.53 -1.12
N LEU A 724 36.52 2.60 0.22
CA LEU A 724 37.19 3.58 1.08
C LEU A 724 38.58 3.14 1.55
N GLN A 725 38.98 1.87 1.37
CA GLN A 725 40.33 1.42 1.73
C GLN A 725 41.41 2.03 0.83
N THR A 726 42.57 2.37 1.40
CA THR A 726 43.81 2.66 0.65
C THR A 726 44.41 1.35 0.16
N PRO A 727 44.95 1.27 -1.08
CA PRO A 727 45.78 0.13 -1.46
C PRO A 727 46.91 0.05 -0.44
N SER A 728 47.01 -1.08 0.27
CA SER A 728 48.19 -1.38 1.07
C SER A 728 49.40 -1.16 0.17
N SER A 729 50.27 -0.21 0.51
CA SER A 729 51.51 0.00 -0.26
C SER A 729 52.17 -1.34 -0.40
N SER A 730 52.31 -1.83 -1.64
CA SER A 730 53.22 -2.92 -1.96
C SER A 730 54.56 -2.54 -1.36
N GLY A 731 54.93 -3.22 -0.28
CA GLY A 731 56.24 -3.09 0.30
C GLY A 731 57.25 -3.56 -0.74
N ASP A 732 57.82 -2.61 -1.48
CA ASP A 732 59.08 -2.81 -2.19
C ASP A 732 60.16 -2.99 -1.11
N GLY A 733 60.27 -4.23 -0.64
CA GLY A 733 61.40 -4.71 0.11
C GLY A 733 62.54 -5.03 -0.85
N LYS A 734 63.42 -4.03 -1.03
CA LYS A 734 64.81 -4.08 -1.50
C LYS A 734 65.14 -4.61 -2.89
#